data_AF-A0A927NQC9-F1
#
_entry.id   AF-A0A927NQC9-F1
#
_cell.length_a   1.000
_cell.length_b   1.000
_cell.length_c   1.000
_cell.angle_alpha   90.00
_cell.angle_beta   90.00
_cell.angle_gamma   90.00
#
_symmetry.space_group_name_H-M   'P 1'
#
loop_
_entity.id
_entity.type
_entity.pdbx_description
1 polymer ?
#
loop_
_entity_poly.entity_id
_entity_poly.type
_entity_poly.pdbx_seq_one_letter_code
_entity_poly.pdbx_strand_id
1 'polypeptide(L)'
;MTNNSKQRKKQLLALFLSAMMTTSFTVALASCTEDETTDSTEEEETLDTSAEKDSARLTNGSFEYFDDNDGKKLIITSPGSWSRSNAAGGSTSKAASGIVNTATSAWKNLTTASGETYDSVDTAKANWDKLTAFDKLHFYEEQEDEDELDFYENYNIDVDDVPTCENPRTHYYDATDATTEEKANVLMIHNDYNVSGKYGTAQRFTSSTTITVQSGTYAELSVWVKTSDLKFGSKEQDVIADRGAYIDITQTVGSTTLDKLQVKNINTELQNPNGDNNGWVQYTFYLQGCSYATSTFKVELGLGQAKVSSNTWEYVSGYAFFDDVECKIYASDSDTKGWDNVTSAVDVSNQFDMLTDADKKIVKADLNDATAFSMDMDKTDTPFENYNVIEGTNVTTALTEEKANNGKVYVSATDVAGKQAYSGLTLKTTNDFKGVLSTNNLPDHPFVQKIADKLETPDAFNSSKMILLLSSEGAAYTANVKDLTSFTVKANEYFAMSFFIKTSDLTGHIGAGATIVEVDDLGNPVGNESALSSIDTSSNTAVDVDTDEGKQEDVYKGWQQCFFFVKNETDEDRYFEIKLTYGSTTIIGTKNSDYYGGYAAFANFETRSMSDKEYGYASDGSYAKKFVLKGATEEETDGKFFDEASQVGGNVENGIQTSNDEIVKGLASPVNYTGVYGGSGFVTDDETNINQSWYAEINGNKFAGIINKEELENWDVNEYNTAIKNAVADKLGDATQPLLIYNNQATSYGFLGKSQTIEANTYATVSVRVMVSADAQANVYLIDMDDKTHKSTLNWSSGVTYWYDDDGNICTVDPTSKDFKKTDVAFKLQSNGLYQVNTKWSGYATSGVNANDYFANLSNYEKDEVTNDLLVSKDGVSYDYNEKWQNDGNDGIAFYYKDGVYYAYSNYTTPVKNLADVTGLTPRYEAQTEKTLATKVQNTDGKWVTVTFYIHTGNVAKNYRLEVWSGTREGYANPANSFVMFDASGATTLTAETFKSLVDLSKERIDDETLGDDYNGNYVEGVYSFYDAKDFLRYDSTIDKNEVGNSYENYVSSVYEAGTAYMTYEDNVQLIKAIFVDFNLSEQTVEADVEEEDVEDEEEETTTTSETNMWLLISSIVIAVVLLLAVVSIIVRKFVEKARRKKARSTVVKSSTTRKVKAKKQNVDKK
;
A
#
# COMPACT_ATOMS: atom_id res chain seq x y z
N MET A 1 36.80 22.79 -23.48
CA MET A 1 36.61 21.33 -23.63
C MET A 1 36.11 20.76 -22.31
N THR A 2 34.87 21.07 -21.92
CA THR A 2 34.40 20.84 -20.53
C THR A 2 32.94 20.39 -20.42
N ASN A 3 32.24 20.14 -21.54
CA ASN A 3 30.83 19.67 -21.53
C ASN A 3 30.66 18.15 -21.71
N ASN A 4 31.65 17.42 -22.26
CA ASN A 4 31.48 15.98 -22.52
C ASN A 4 31.63 15.09 -21.27
N SER A 5 32.23 15.56 -20.18
CA SER A 5 32.36 14.77 -18.94
C SER A 5 31.07 14.76 -18.11
N LYS A 6 30.29 15.85 -18.11
CA LYS A 6 29.00 15.92 -17.40
C LYS A 6 27.92 15.06 -18.05
N GLN A 7 27.91 14.89 -19.38
CA GLN A 7 27.00 13.95 -20.05
C GLN A 7 27.33 12.49 -19.75
N ARG A 8 28.61 12.08 -19.78
CA ARG A 8 29.00 10.70 -19.45
C ARG A 8 28.71 10.32 -18.00
N LYS A 9 28.87 11.24 -17.03
CA LYS A 9 28.49 10.96 -15.63
C LYS A 9 26.98 10.86 -15.42
N LYS A 10 26.16 11.62 -16.15
CA LYS A 10 24.68 11.44 -16.13
C LYS A 10 24.23 10.15 -16.84
N GLN A 11 24.95 9.69 -17.86
CA GLN A 11 24.70 8.40 -18.49
C GLN A 11 25.14 7.21 -17.63
N LEU A 12 26.26 7.31 -16.91
CA LEU A 12 26.63 6.28 -15.92
C LEU A 12 25.66 6.25 -14.73
N LEU A 13 25.21 7.40 -14.22
CA LEU A 13 24.25 7.43 -13.12
C LEU A 13 22.88 6.86 -13.54
N ALA A 14 22.45 7.11 -14.79
CA ALA A 14 21.26 6.48 -15.35
C ALA A 14 21.42 4.97 -15.59
N LEU A 15 22.63 4.49 -15.95
CA LEU A 15 22.93 3.05 -16.04
C LEU A 15 23.00 2.39 -14.65
N PHE A 16 23.50 3.08 -13.63
CA PHE A 16 23.54 2.56 -12.26
C PHE A 16 22.16 2.54 -11.60
N LEU A 17 21.30 3.55 -11.83
CA LEU A 17 19.90 3.51 -11.39
C LEU A 17 19.10 2.44 -12.16
N SER A 18 19.34 2.24 -13.46
CA SER A 18 18.67 1.14 -14.19
C SER A 18 19.19 -0.24 -13.79
N ALA A 19 20.43 -0.36 -13.32
CA ALA A 19 20.99 -1.62 -12.83
C ALA A 19 20.50 -1.96 -11.40
N MET A 20 20.33 -0.96 -10.53
CA MET A 20 19.79 -1.17 -9.17
C MET A 20 18.28 -1.42 -9.13
N MET A 21 17.55 -1.13 -10.21
CA MET A 21 16.14 -1.54 -10.38
C MET A 21 15.96 -2.90 -11.08
N THR A 22 17.05 -3.64 -11.34
CA THR A 22 17.00 -4.98 -11.96
C THR A 22 17.95 -5.99 -11.29
N THR A 23 18.14 -5.92 -9.97
CA THR A 23 18.90 -6.92 -9.21
C THR A 23 18.24 -7.27 -7.88
N SER A 24 17.10 -7.95 -7.95
CA SER A 24 16.61 -8.86 -6.92
C SER A 24 16.02 -10.07 -7.64
N PHE A 25 16.59 -11.26 -7.40
CA PHE A 25 16.31 -12.54 -8.06
C PHE A 25 16.57 -12.68 -9.58
N THR A 26 17.85 -12.75 -9.97
CA THR A 26 18.31 -13.60 -11.08
C THR A 26 19.77 -14.05 -10.91
N VAL A 27 20.05 -15.20 -10.28
CA VAL A 27 21.36 -15.91 -10.44
C VAL A 27 21.24 -17.44 -10.43
N ALA A 28 20.51 -17.98 -11.40
CA ALA A 28 20.50 -19.37 -11.89
C ALA A 28 19.60 -19.38 -13.14
N LEU A 29 19.88 -19.91 -14.33
CA LEU A 29 21.04 -20.53 -15.01
C LEU A 29 20.95 -20.12 -16.51
N ALA A 30 21.95 -20.16 -17.39
CA ALA A 30 23.42 -20.19 -17.30
C ALA A 30 23.97 -19.88 -18.72
N SER A 31 25.28 -19.69 -18.91
CA SER A 31 25.91 -19.73 -20.24
C SER A 31 27.30 -20.37 -20.23
N CYS A 32 27.38 -21.60 -20.71
CA CYS A 32 28.66 -22.20 -21.07
C CYS A 32 29.20 -21.53 -22.34
N THR A 33 30.37 -20.90 -22.25
CA THR A 33 31.21 -20.58 -23.41
C THR A 33 32.63 -21.03 -23.11
N GLU A 34 33.07 -22.06 -23.84
CA GLU A 34 34.48 -22.44 -23.92
C GLU A 34 35.28 -21.26 -24.49
N ASP A 35 36.46 -20.96 -23.92
CA ASP A 35 37.53 -20.32 -24.69
C ASP A 35 38.91 -20.78 -24.18
N GLU A 36 39.85 -20.97 -25.10
CA GLU A 36 41.08 -21.71 -24.87
C GLU A 36 42.24 -20.84 -24.34
N THR A 37 42.95 -21.37 -23.33
CA THR A 37 44.40 -21.16 -23.05
C THR A 37 44.91 -19.74 -22.74
N THR A 38 45.57 -19.59 -21.57
CA THR A 38 47.05 -19.71 -21.52
C THR A 38 47.57 -19.87 -20.09
N ASP A 39 48.68 -20.61 -19.99
CA ASP A 39 49.33 -21.10 -18.76
C ASP A 39 50.37 -20.10 -18.20
N SER A 40 50.33 -19.83 -16.89
CA SER A 40 51.53 -19.59 -16.08
C SER A 40 51.27 -19.80 -14.59
N THR A 41 51.87 -20.84 -14.03
CA THR A 41 51.88 -21.23 -12.60
C THR A 41 52.52 -20.20 -11.66
N GLU A 42 51.84 -19.83 -10.57
CA GLU A 42 52.41 -19.68 -9.22
C GLU A 42 51.40 -20.26 -8.19
N GLU A 43 51.88 -20.97 -7.18
CA GLU A 43 51.07 -21.72 -6.21
C GLU A 43 50.73 -20.84 -4.99
N GLU A 44 49.46 -20.47 -4.82
CA GLU A 44 48.88 -20.08 -3.53
C GLU A 44 47.70 -21.01 -3.24
N GLU A 45 47.63 -21.56 -2.02
CA GLU A 45 46.50 -22.38 -1.55
C GLU A 45 45.27 -21.46 -1.37
N THR A 46 44.46 -21.31 -2.42
CA THR A 46 43.17 -20.64 -2.32
C THR A 46 42.19 -21.53 -1.56
N LEU A 47 41.73 -21.06 -0.41
CA LEU A 47 40.58 -21.59 0.31
C LEU A 47 39.40 -21.81 -0.65
N ASP A 48 38.80 -23.00 -0.58
CA ASP A 48 37.69 -23.41 -1.44
C ASP A 48 36.39 -22.72 -0.98
N THR A 49 36.14 -21.51 -1.49
CA THR A 49 34.87 -20.80 -1.28
C THR A 49 33.85 -21.17 -2.36
N SER A 50 33.60 -22.47 -2.56
CA SER A 50 32.45 -22.96 -3.33
C SER A 50 31.20 -22.96 -2.44
N ALA A 51 30.72 -21.76 -2.08
CA ALA A 51 29.45 -21.61 -1.35
C ALA A 51 28.31 -22.21 -2.18
N GLU A 52 27.81 -23.38 -1.76
CA GLU A 52 26.65 -24.01 -2.39
C GLU A 52 25.45 -23.05 -2.30
N LYS A 53 24.73 -22.92 -3.42
CA LYS A 53 23.54 -22.08 -3.46
C LYS A 53 22.33 -22.92 -3.13
N ASP A 54 21.63 -22.51 -2.07
CA ASP A 54 20.27 -22.94 -1.83
C ASP A 54 19.40 -22.66 -3.06
N SER A 55 18.66 -23.69 -3.47
CA SER A 55 17.74 -23.68 -4.61
C SER A 55 16.38 -24.31 -4.26
N ALA A 56 16.12 -24.55 -2.98
CA ALA A 56 14.84 -25.03 -2.49
C ALA A 56 13.75 -23.97 -2.62
N ARG A 57 12.49 -24.40 -2.75
CA ARG A 57 11.33 -23.47 -2.76
C ARG A 57 11.16 -22.79 -1.40
N LEU A 58 11.35 -23.54 -0.31
CA LEU A 58 11.43 -23.02 1.05
C LEU A 58 12.90 -22.91 1.43
N THR A 59 13.40 -21.68 1.47
CA THR A 59 14.85 -21.43 1.60
C THR A 59 15.37 -21.83 2.97
N ASN A 60 16.56 -22.46 2.98
CA ASN A 60 17.21 -23.07 4.14
C ASN A 60 16.32 -24.07 4.90
N GLY A 61 15.43 -24.77 4.21
CA GLY A 61 14.56 -25.79 4.80
C GLY A 61 15.29 -27.06 5.25
N SER A 62 16.45 -27.37 4.68
CA SER A 62 17.34 -28.45 5.12
C SER A 62 18.38 -28.01 6.15
N PHE A 63 18.36 -26.74 6.57
CA PHE A 63 19.28 -26.18 7.58
C PHE A 63 20.79 -26.31 7.31
N GLU A 64 21.19 -26.58 6.06
CA GLU A 64 22.60 -26.71 5.64
C GLU A 64 23.22 -25.38 5.13
N TYR A 65 22.44 -24.30 5.04
CA TYR A 65 22.90 -23.02 4.44
C TYR A 65 23.05 -21.91 5.47
N PHE A 66 24.25 -21.78 6.04
CA PHE A 66 24.58 -20.78 7.06
C PHE A 66 26.05 -20.34 7.01
N ASP A 67 26.36 -19.25 7.72
CA ASP A 67 27.72 -18.79 7.99
C ASP A 67 28.08 -19.18 9.44
N ASP A 68 29.08 -20.05 9.62
CA ASP A 68 29.58 -20.48 10.93
C ASP A 68 30.75 -19.63 11.46
N ASN A 69 31.21 -18.62 10.71
CA ASN A 69 32.34 -17.74 11.03
C ASN A 69 33.66 -18.52 11.28
N ASP A 70 34.01 -19.42 10.36
CA ASP A 70 35.13 -20.37 10.45
C ASP A 70 35.00 -21.33 11.66
N GLY A 71 33.80 -21.86 11.89
CA GLY A 71 33.49 -22.77 13.00
C GLY A 71 33.42 -22.11 14.39
N LYS A 72 33.39 -20.77 14.47
CA LYS A 72 33.26 -20.03 15.74
C LYS A 72 31.82 -19.93 16.24
N LYS A 73 30.82 -20.13 15.37
CA LYS A 73 29.41 -20.27 15.77
C LYS A 73 29.08 -21.74 15.97
N LEU A 74 29.05 -22.19 17.23
CA LEU A 74 28.81 -23.59 17.60
C LEU A 74 27.33 -23.98 17.47
N ILE A 75 26.42 -23.00 17.66
CA ILE A 75 24.99 -23.10 17.36
C ILE A 75 24.62 -21.85 16.55
N ILE A 76 24.02 -22.00 15.37
CA ILE A 76 23.62 -20.85 14.53
C ILE A 76 22.29 -20.30 15.06
N THR A 77 22.35 -19.41 16.05
CA THR A 77 21.17 -18.86 16.75
C THR A 77 20.31 -17.92 15.91
N SER A 78 20.83 -17.45 14.77
CA SER A 78 20.13 -16.64 13.77
C SER A 78 20.24 -17.29 12.38
N PRO A 79 19.53 -18.41 12.14
CA PRO A 79 19.56 -19.12 10.86
C PRO A 79 19.02 -18.27 9.72
N GLY A 80 19.72 -18.27 8.58
CA GLY A 80 19.27 -17.59 7.37
C GLY A 80 17.88 -18.08 6.94
N SER A 81 17.02 -17.16 6.50
CA SER A 81 15.63 -17.43 6.08
C SER A 81 14.64 -17.90 7.16
N TRP A 82 15.04 -17.92 8.43
CA TRP A 82 14.17 -18.31 9.55
C TRP A 82 14.27 -17.30 10.70
N SER A 83 13.14 -16.98 11.33
CA SER A 83 13.05 -15.98 12.40
C SER A 83 12.66 -16.63 13.73
N ARG A 84 13.51 -16.49 14.76
CA ARG A 84 13.25 -16.98 16.12
C ARG A 84 12.32 -16.02 16.85
N SER A 85 11.31 -16.55 17.53
CA SER A 85 10.51 -15.82 18.52
C SER A 85 10.02 -16.76 19.62
N ASN A 86 9.49 -16.19 20.70
CA ASN A 86 8.72 -16.97 21.67
C ASN A 86 7.26 -17.10 21.18
N ALA A 87 6.50 -18.04 21.76
CA ALA A 87 5.03 -17.97 21.66
C ALA A 87 4.53 -16.76 22.47
N ALA A 88 3.38 -16.18 22.11
CA ALA A 88 2.85 -14.99 22.78
C ALA A 88 2.56 -15.23 24.27
N GLY A 89 3.08 -14.38 25.17
CA GLY A 89 3.08 -14.62 26.62
C GLY A 89 4.12 -15.65 27.05
N GLY A 90 5.27 -15.71 26.37
CA GLY A 90 6.23 -16.81 26.44
C GLY A 90 7.54 -16.41 27.11
N SER A 91 7.82 -16.95 28.30
CA SER A 91 9.12 -16.75 28.96
C SER A 91 10.29 -17.18 28.06
N THR A 92 11.36 -16.38 28.03
CA THR A 92 12.59 -16.69 27.29
C THR A 92 13.28 -17.92 27.85
N SER A 93 13.62 -18.88 26.98
CA SER A 93 14.57 -19.95 27.33
C SER A 93 15.93 -19.33 27.68
N LYS A 94 16.57 -19.87 28.70
CA LYS A 94 17.98 -19.57 29.02
C LYS A 94 18.93 -20.17 28.00
N ALA A 95 18.51 -21.20 27.28
CA ALA A 95 19.37 -21.94 26.36
C ALA A 95 19.31 -21.42 24.91
N ALA A 96 20.44 -21.59 24.22
CA ALA A 96 20.58 -21.36 22.80
C ALA A 96 19.73 -22.34 21.98
N SER A 97 18.99 -21.79 21.03
CA SER A 97 18.27 -22.51 19.98
C SER A 97 18.71 -21.95 18.63
N GLY A 98 18.84 -22.82 17.62
CA GLY A 98 19.44 -22.52 16.33
C GLY A 98 19.84 -23.78 15.58
N ILE A 99 20.59 -23.65 14.49
CA ILE A 99 21.11 -24.82 13.75
C ILE A 99 22.29 -25.42 14.53
N VAL A 100 22.30 -26.74 14.70
CA VAL A 100 23.38 -27.47 15.40
C VAL A 100 23.89 -28.62 14.53
N ASN A 101 25.21 -28.83 14.55
CA ASN A 101 25.85 -29.91 13.80
C ASN A 101 25.81 -31.24 14.58
N THR A 102 25.08 -32.21 14.03
CA THR A 102 24.84 -33.53 14.63
C THR A 102 25.84 -34.60 14.20
N ALA A 103 26.85 -34.25 13.40
CA ALA A 103 27.91 -35.19 13.02
C ALA A 103 28.64 -35.72 14.27
N THR A 104 28.98 -37.00 14.29
CA THR A 104 29.53 -37.72 15.43
C THR A 104 30.77 -37.04 16.03
N SER A 105 31.62 -36.43 15.20
CA SER A 105 32.80 -35.67 15.63
C SER A 105 32.45 -34.28 16.16
N ALA A 106 31.58 -33.55 15.47
CA ALA A 106 31.17 -32.19 15.83
C ALA A 106 30.34 -32.17 17.12
N TRP A 107 29.32 -33.02 17.21
CA TRP A 107 28.51 -33.19 18.42
C TRP A 107 29.36 -33.57 19.63
N LYS A 108 30.33 -34.50 19.44
CA LYS A 108 31.25 -34.90 20.51
C LYS A 108 32.16 -33.73 20.95
N ASN A 109 32.61 -32.91 20.00
CA ASN A 109 33.38 -31.70 20.29
C ASN A 109 32.57 -30.66 21.08
N LEU A 110 31.27 -30.55 20.83
CA LEU A 110 30.37 -29.64 21.55
C LEU A 110 30.00 -30.17 22.96
N THR A 111 29.75 -31.47 23.10
CA THR A 111 29.06 -32.05 24.28
C THR A 111 29.94 -32.89 25.22
N THR A 112 31.23 -33.10 24.91
CA THR A 112 32.10 -33.94 25.76
C THR A 112 33.48 -33.33 26.00
N ALA A 113 34.01 -33.55 27.20
CA ALA A 113 35.37 -33.17 27.56
C ALA A 113 36.43 -34.02 26.82
N SER A 114 37.56 -33.40 26.43
CA SER A 114 38.72 -34.09 25.85
C SER A 114 39.42 -35.04 26.83
N GLY A 115 39.36 -34.71 28.13
CA GLY A 115 40.15 -35.35 29.19
C GLY A 115 41.58 -34.83 29.32
N GLU A 116 41.96 -33.78 28.58
CA GLU A 116 43.21 -33.02 28.81
C GLU A 116 43.04 -32.05 30.00
N THR A 117 44.15 -31.55 30.55
CA THR A 117 44.13 -30.64 31.73
C THR A 117 44.12 -29.17 31.32
N TYR A 118 43.23 -28.38 31.94
CA TYR A 118 43.07 -26.94 31.72
C TYR A 118 42.81 -26.15 33.02
N ASP A 119 43.17 -26.68 34.19
CA ASP A 119 42.95 -26.09 35.53
C ASP A 119 43.72 -24.78 35.83
N SER A 120 44.38 -24.23 34.81
CA SER A 120 45.06 -22.94 34.83
C SER A 120 45.27 -22.41 33.41
N VAL A 121 45.44 -21.09 33.27
CA VAL A 121 45.76 -20.41 32.00
C VAL A 121 46.97 -21.04 31.29
N ASP A 122 48.03 -21.42 32.00
CA ASP A 122 49.22 -22.04 31.39
C ASP A 122 48.96 -23.46 30.86
N THR A 123 48.12 -24.25 31.54
CA THR A 123 47.71 -25.59 31.08
C THR A 123 46.72 -25.52 29.93
N ALA A 124 45.79 -24.55 29.94
CA ALA A 124 44.88 -24.29 28.83
C ALA A 124 45.67 -23.88 27.57
N LYS A 125 46.60 -22.92 27.69
CA LYS A 125 47.54 -22.52 26.60
C LYS A 125 48.27 -23.71 25.98
N ALA A 126 48.74 -24.64 26.81
CA ALA A 126 49.53 -25.79 26.35
C ALA A 126 48.70 -26.90 25.66
N ASN A 127 47.39 -26.93 25.89
CA ASN A 127 46.49 -27.98 25.39
C ASN A 127 45.38 -27.46 24.45
N TRP A 128 45.29 -26.15 24.18
CA TRP A 128 44.17 -25.47 23.50
C TRP A 128 43.70 -26.15 22.21
N ASP A 129 44.61 -26.59 21.35
CA ASP A 129 44.31 -27.26 20.07
C ASP A 129 43.75 -28.69 20.23
N LYS A 130 43.81 -29.25 21.44
CA LYS A 130 43.27 -30.57 21.79
C LYS A 130 42.03 -30.51 22.67
N LEU A 131 41.77 -29.36 23.30
CA LEU A 131 40.56 -29.12 24.08
C LEU A 131 39.36 -29.16 23.13
N THR A 132 38.29 -29.80 23.58
CA THR A 132 37.01 -29.73 22.86
C THR A 132 36.39 -28.35 23.04
N ALA A 133 35.37 -28.01 22.23
CA ALA A 133 34.60 -26.78 22.43
C ALA A 133 33.99 -26.75 23.84
N PHE A 134 33.49 -27.88 24.34
CA PHE A 134 33.05 -28.05 25.72
C PHE A 134 34.09 -27.59 26.76
N ASP A 135 35.32 -28.11 26.68
CA ASP A 135 36.39 -27.76 27.63
C ASP A 135 36.74 -26.26 27.58
N LYS A 136 36.65 -25.64 26.40
CA LYS A 136 36.95 -24.21 26.20
C LYS A 136 35.86 -23.32 26.80
N LEU A 137 34.58 -23.68 26.62
CA LEU A 137 33.44 -22.99 27.22
C LEU A 137 33.45 -23.13 28.75
N HIS A 138 33.67 -24.33 29.28
CA HIS A 138 33.78 -24.57 30.72
C HIS A 138 34.97 -23.82 31.35
N PHE A 139 36.11 -23.78 30.66
CA PHE A 139 37.26 -23.00 31.14
C PHE A 139 36.93 -21.51 31.26
N TYR A 140 36.16 -20.95 30.31
CA TYR A 140 35.75 -19.55 30.32
C TYR A 140 34.83 -19.23 31.52
N GLU A 141 33.83 -20.06 31.80
CA GLU A 141 32.95 -19.90 32.98
C GLU A 141 33.74 -19.85 34.31
N GLU A 142 34.85 -20.59 34.41
CA GLU A 142 35.70 -20.63 35.62
C GLU A 142 36.68 -19.45 35.78
N GLN A 143 36.87 -18.56 34.78
CA GLN A 143 37.84 -17.45 34.86
C GLN A 143 37.14 -16.07 34.92
N GLU A 144 37.21 -15.40 36.08
CA GLU A 144 36.55 -14.09 36.32
C GLU A 144 37.21 -12.86 35.63
N ASP A 145 38.42 -12.99 35.04
CA ASP A 145 39.18 -11.87 34.44
C ASP A 145 39.52 -12.15 32.95
N GLU A 146 38.64 -11.72 32.04
CA GLU A 146 38.80 -11.90 30.57
C GLU A 146 39.99 -11.11 29.96
N ASP A 147 40.41 -10.00 30.58
CA ASP A 147 41.39 -9.05 30.03
C ASP A 147 42.83 -9.63 29.88
N GLU A 148 43.14 -10.81 30.43
CA GLU A 148 44.45 -11.48 30.24
C GLU A 148 44.45 -12.58 29.15
N LEU A 149 43.34 -12.71 28.40
CA LEU A 149 43.03 -13.84 27.52
C LEU A 149 43.29 -13.55 26.03
N ASP A 150 44.52 -13.14 25.70
CA ASP A 150 44.97 -12.74 24.34
C ASP A 150 45.00 -13.85 23.25
N PHE A 151 44.92 -15.14 23.62
CA PHE A 151 45.06 -16.28 22.69
C PHE A 151 43.72 -16.96 22.31
N TYR A 152 42.61 -16.35 22.68
CA TYR A 152 41.29 -16.96 22.65
C TYR A 152 40.48 -16.49 21.44
N GLU A 153 39.50 -17.30 21.06
CA GLU A 153 38.46 -16.94 20.09
C GLU A 153 37.13 -16.94 20.84
N ASN A 154 36.32 -15.89 20.67
CA ASN A 154 35.04 -15.79 21.36
C ASN A 154 33.99 -16.67 20.65
N TYR A 155 33.42 -17.64 21.38
CA TYR A 155 32.30 -18.45 20.91
C TYR A 155 30.98 -17.68 21.07
N ASN A 156 29.92 -18.15 20.42
CA ASN A 156 28.64 -17.42 20.37
C ASN A 156 27.57 -17.94 21.36
N ILE A 157 27.97 -18.83 22.27
CA ILE A 157 27.16 -19.52 23.27
C ILE A 157 28.01 -19.73 24.53
N ASP A 158 27.37 -19.94 25.67
CA ASP A 158 28.02 -20.26 26.94
C ASP A 158 28.01 -21.78 27.22
N VAL A 159 28.64 -22.23 28.30
CA VAL A 159 28.65 -23.68 28.65
C VAL A 159 27.27 -24.21 29.05
N ASP A 160 26.41 -23.35 29.63
CA ASP A 160 25.00 -23.66 29.95
C ASP A 160 24.14 -23.93 28.69
N ASP A 161 24.55 -23.46 27.51
CA ASP A 161 23.86 -23.67 26.24
C ASP A 161 24.14 -25.06 25.62
N VAL A 162 25.13 -25.80 26.13
CA VAL A 162 25.59 -27.06 25.55
C VAL A 162 24.51 -28.15 25.70
N PRO A 163 24.07 -28.81 24.60
CA PRO A 163 23.07 -29.87 24.67
C PRO A 163 23.50 -31.04 25.56
N THR A 164 22.62 -31.43 26.48
CA THR A 164 22.82 -32.56 27.40
C THR A 164 22.16 -33.86 26.93
N CYS A 165 21.35 -33.81 25.87
CA CYS A 165 20.65 -34.97 25.32
C CYS A 165 21.60 -35.91 24.54
N GLU A 166 21.12 -37.11 24.20
CA GLU A 166 21.80 -37.94 23.20
C GLU A 166 21.83 -37.22 21.84
N ASN A 167 22.86 -37.51 21.02
CA ASN A 167 22.98 -36.94 19.69
C ASN A 167 21.74 -37.30 18.84
N PRO A 168 20.95 -36.32 18.35
CA PRO A 168 19.73 -36.59 17.60
C PRO A 168 20.01 -37.27 16.27
N ARG A 169 21.15 -36.97 15.61
CA ARG A 169 21.48 -37.32 14.21
C ARG A 169 20.41 -36.88 13.22
N THR A 170 20.64 -37.05 11.92
CA THR A 170 19.61 -36.87 10.89
C THR A 170 18.74 -38.13 10.74
N HIS A 171 17.57 -37.98 10.12
CA HIS A 171 16.64 -39.10 9.90
C HIS A 171 17.22 -40.19 8.98
N TYR A 172 18.09 -39.81 8.03
CA TYR A 172 18.79 -40.70 7.09
C TYR A 172 20.16 -41.23 7.58
N TYR A 173 20.60 -40.91 8.80
CA TYR A 173 21.92 -41.33 9.29
C TYR A 173 22.15 -42.85 9.23
N ASP A 174 23.27 -43.25 8.60
CA ASP A 174 23.77 -44.63 8.57
C ASP A 174 25.26 -44.66 8.97
N ALA A 175 25.58 -45.30 10.09
CA ALA A 175 26.96 -45.44 10.59
C ALA A 175 27.91 -46.23 9.66
N THR A 176 27.40 -46.79 8.56
CA THR A 176 28.18 -47.44 7.49
C THR A 176 28.37 -46.58 6.24
N ASP A 177 27.68 -45.44 6.13
CA ASP A 177 27.81 -44.47 5.05
C ASP A 177 28.28 -43.10 5.58
N ALA A 178 29.56 -42.82 5.36
CA ALA A 178 30.20 -41.58 5.81
C ALA A 178 29.62 -40.30 5.17
N THR A 179 28.89 -40.39 4.05
CA THR A 179 28.25 -39.23 3.43
C THR A 179 27.07 -38.70 4.27
N THR A 180 26.49 -39.53 5.15
CA THR A 180 25.44 -39.10 6.09
C THR A 180 25.97 -38.26 7.26
N GLU A 181 27.29 -38.10 7.38
CA GLU A 181 27.95 -37.17 8.31
C GLU A 181 28.32 -35.83 7.64
N GLU A 182 28.19 -35.72 6.30
CA GLU A 182 28.52 -34.50 5.53
C GLU A 182 27.33 -33.52 5.43
N LYS A 183 26.10 -34.03 5.60
CA LYS A 183 24.87 -33.26 5.81
C LYS A 183 24.26 -33.72 7.13
N ALA A 184 24.54 -32.96 8.18
CA ALA A 184 24.23 -33.34 9.54
C ALA A 184 23.72 -32.16 10.38
N ASN A 185 23.38 -31.04 9.76
CA ASN A 185 22.95 -29.84 10.47
C ASN A 185 21.42 -29.82 10.57
N VAL A 186 20.89 -29.67 11.79
CA VAL A 186 19.44 -29.66 12.05
C VAL A 186 19.06 -28.41 12.83
N LEU A 187 17.82 -27.94 12.68
CA LEU A 187 17.29 -26.88 13.54
C LEU A 187 16.95 -27.47 14.92
N MET A 188 17.60 -26.97 15.97
CA MET A 188 17.32 -27.31 17.36
C MET A 188 16.58 -26.18 18.07
N ILE A 189 15.46 -26.53 18.70
CA ILE A 189 14.80 -25.72 19.72
C ILE A 189 15.05 -26.38 21.08
N HIS A 190 15.76 -25.69 21.95
CA HIS A 190 16.12 -26.13 23.30
C HIS A 190 15.48 -25.21 24.33
N ASN A 191 14.47 -25.74 25.02
CA ASN A 191 13.77 -25.03 26.08
C ASN A 191 14.35 -25.39 27.45
N ASP A 192 15.04 -24.45 28.09
CA ASP A 192 15.33 -24.51 29.53
C ASP A 192 14.92 -23.20 30.21
N TYR A 193 14.05 -23.32 31.21
CA TYR A 193 13.74 -22.23 32.13
C TYR A 193 13.13 -22.82 33.40
N ASN A 194 13.72 -22.44 34.54
CA ASN A 194 13.34 -22.93 35.86
C ASN A 194 13.21 -21.75 36.83
N VAL A 195 11.97 -21.39 37.16
CA VAL A 195 11.66 -20.42 38.21
C VAL A 195 10.61 -20.99 39.16
N SER A 196 10.95 -21.06 40.46
CA SER A 196 10.05 -21.25 41.59
C SER A 196 8.86 -22.23 41.40
N GLY A 197 9.08 -23.36 40.72
CA GLY A 197 8.07 -24.39 40.50
C GLY A 197 7.37 -24.38 39.14
N LYS A 198 7.88 -23.68 38.12
CA LYS A 198 7.53 -23.88 36.70
C LYS A 198 8.78 -24.35 35.93
N TYR A 199 8.61 -25.34 35.07
CA TYR A 199 9.64 -25.88 34.17
C TYR A 199 9.17 -25.73 32.72
N GLY A 200 10.07 -25.24 31.86
CA GLY A 200 9.88 -25.15 30.41
C GLY A 200 9.52 -23.75 29.91
N THR A 201 9.51 -23.61 28.59
CA THR A 201 9.18 -22.37 27.84
C THR A 201 8.33 -22.71 26.62
N ALA A 202 8.12 -21.71 25.75
CA ALA A 202 7.46 -21.88 24.46
C ALA A 202 8.22 -21.06 23.39
N GLN A 203 8.89 -21.76 22.46
CA GLN A 203 9.77 -21.15 21.46
C GLN A 203 9.48 -21.66 20.05
N ARG A 204 9.78 -20.83 19.04
CA ARG A 204 9.47 -21.12 17.64
C ARG A 204 10.42 -20.46 16.64
N PHE A 205 10.45 -21.04 15.45
CA PHE A 205 11.06 -20.49 14.24
C PHE A 205 10.02 -20.40 13.11
N THR A 206 9.88 -19.23 12.52
CA THR A 206 8.92 -18.98 11.43
C THR A 206 9.67 -18.71 10.11
N SER A 207 9.20 -19.30 9.01
CA SER A 207 9.81 -19.15 7.69
C SER A 207 9.69 -17.72 7.16
N SER A 208 10.82 -17.14 6.74
CA SER A 208 10.83 -15.83 6.07
C SER A 208 10.19 -15.93 4.68
N THR A 209 10.40 -17.06 3.99
CA THR A 209 9.79 -17.34 2.68
C THR A 209 8.30 -17.63 2.82
N THR A 210 7.51 -16.95 1.98
CA THR A 210 6.10 -17.26 1.69
C THR A 210 6.04 -18.08 0.40
N ILE A 211 5.39 -19.25 0.44
CA ILE A 211 5.17 -20.06 -0.75
C ILE A 211 3.84 -19.68 -1.40
N THR A 212 3.82 -19.46 -2.71
CA THR A 212 2.57 -19.26 -3.47
C THR A 212 2.14 -20.58 -4.12
N VAL A 213 0.89 -20.98 -3.89
CA VAL A 213 0.23 -22.09 -4.56
C VAL A 213 -0.73 -21.48 -5.58
N GLN A 214 -0.49 -21.76 -6.86
CA GLN A 214 -1.32 -21.23 -7.94
C GLN A 214 -2.65 -22.00 -8.03
N SER A 215 -3.64 -21.40 -8.68
CA SER A 215 -4.85 -22.11 -9.16
C SER A 215 -4.45 -23.43 -9.83
N GLY A 216 -5.31 -24.46 -9.79
CA GLY A 216 -5.06 -25.76 -10.45
C GLY A 216 -3.81 -26.51 -9.98
N THR A 217 -3.15 -26.08 -8.91
CA THR A 217 -1.97 -26.75 -8.32
C THR A 217 -2.16 -26.98 -6.83
N TYR A 218 -1.36 -27.87 -6.24
CA TYR A 218 -1.24 -28.01 -4.80
C TYR A 218 0.23 -28.14 -4.38
N ALA A 219 0.54 -27.75 -3.15
CA ALA A 219 1.85 -27.99 -2.55
C ALA A 219 1.86 -29.28 -1.72
N GLU A 220 2.91 -30.08 -1.88
CA GLU A 220 3.31 -31.16 -0.97
C GLU A 220 4.45 -30.60 -0.10
N LEU A 221 4.15 -30.31 1.16
CA LEU A 221 5.13 -29.88 2.18
C LEU A 221 5.44 -31.08 3.08
N SER A 222 6.71 -31.36 3.35
CA SER A 222 7.10 -32.34 4.38
C SER A 222 8.06 -31.75 5.40
N VAL A 223 7.99 -32.22 6.64
CA VAL A 223 8.85 -31.81 7.76
C VAL A 223 9.25 -33.06 8.55
N TRP A 224 10.54 -33.25 8.83
CA TRP A 224 10.98 -34.24 9.82
C TRP A 224 11.08 -33.61 11.20
N VAL A 225 10.57 -34.31 12.21
CA VAL A 225 10.60 -33.89 13.62
C VAL A 225 11.20 -35.01 14.47
N LYS A 226 11.97 -34.64 15.49
CA LYS A 226 12.38 -35.52 16.59
C LYS A 226 12.38 -34.75 17.90
N THR A 227 11.92 -35.37 18.97
CA THR A 227 11.97 -34.78 20.33
C THR A 227 12.85 -35.60 21.25
N SER A 228 13.36 -35.00 22.32
CA SER A 228 14.14 -35.70 23.34
C SER A 228 13.99 -35.04 24.71
N ASP A 229 13.93 -35.87 25.76
CA ASP A 229 13.93 -35.44 27.17
C ASP A 229 12.82 -34.43 27.53
N LEU A 230 11.62 -34.59 26.95
CA LEU A 230 10.53 -33.63 27.18
C LEU A 230 9.97 -33.68 28.62
N LYS A 231 10.14 -32.59 29.38
CA LYS A 231 9.64 -32.41 30.77
C LYS A 231 8.66 -31.25 30.90
N PHE A 232 7.81 -31.30 31.92
CA PHE A 232 6.91 -30.20 32.29
C PHE A 232 6.61 -30.09 33.78
N GLY A 233 6.16 -28.89 34.19
CA GLY A 233 5.56 -28.61 35.50
C GLY A 233 6.50 -28.68 36.71
N SER A 234 5.98 -28.32 37.89
CA SER A 234 6.72 -28.16 39.17
C SER A 234 7.56 -29.35 39.69
N LYS A 235 7.59 -30.48 38.97
CA LYS A 235 8.19 -31.75 39.40
C LYS A 235 8.96 -32.45 38.29
N GLU A 236 9.32 -31.75 37.21
CA GLU A 236 10.14 -32.30 36.13
C GLU A 236 9.53 -33.60 35.55
N GLN A 237 8.22 -33.55 35.26
CA GLN A 237 7.45 -34.72 34.87
C GLN A 237 7.62 -35.01 33.38
N ASP A 238 7.79 -36.28 33.00
CA ASP A 238 7.83 -36.69 31.59
C ASP A 238 6.54 -36.29 30.86
N VAL A 239 6.68 -35.65 29.69
CA VAL A 239 5.56 -35.28 28.82
C VAL A 239 4.97 -36.54 28.18
N ILE A 240 3.87 -37.05 28.74
CA ILE A 240 3.14 -38.21 28.20
C ILE A 240 1.92 -37.88 27.34
N ALA A 241 1.47 -36.61 27.37
CA ALA A 241 0.30 -36.09 26.64
C ALA A 241 0.22 -34.56 26.75
N ASP A 242 -0.66 -33.96 25.94
CA ASP A 242 -1.09 -32.54 25.94
C ASP A 242 0.02 -31.49 25.71
N ARG A 243 1.25 -31.89 25.36
CA ARG A 243 2.40 -30.99 25.14
C ARG A 243 3.42 -31.62 24.20
N GLY A 244 4.30 -30.81 23.63
CA GLY A 244 5.44 -31.28 22.85
C GLY A 244 5.90 -30.25 21.82
N ALA A 245 6.53 -30.74 20.76
CA ALA A 245 6.77 -29.95 19.57
C ALA A 245 5.47 -29.70 18.78
N TYR A 246 5.51 -28.75 17.85
CA TYR A 246 4.41 -28.47 16.92
C TYR A 246 4.90 -27.97 15.56
N ILE A 247 4.02 -28.14 14.56
CA ILE A 247 4.14 -27.57 13.22
C ILE A 247 2.86 -26.76 12.96
N ASP A 248 3.03 -25.50 12.62
CA ASP A 248 1.95 -24.58 12.25
C ASP A 248 2.10 -24.16 10.78
N ILE A 249 1.01 -24.29 10.02
CA ILE A 249 0.93 -23.77 8.65
C ILE A 249 -0.12 -22.66 8.64
N THR A 250 0.34 -21.44 8.38
CA THR A 250 -0.53 -20.27 8.22
C THR A 250 -0.78 -20.06 6.74
N GLN A 251 -2.03 -20.23 6.30
CA GLN A 251 -2.43 -20.02 4.91
C GLN A 251 -3.10 -18.64 4.73
N THR A 252 -3.07 -18.12 3.51
CA THR A 252 -3.80 -16.91 3.10
C THR A 252 -4.42 -17.13 1.73
N VAL A 253 -5.69 -16.79 1.58
CA VAL A 253 -6.46 -16.85 0.33
C VAL A 253 -6.93 -15.46 -0.03
N GLY A 254 -6.50 -14.98 -1.20
CA GLY A 254 -6.67 -13.58 -1.58
C GLY A 254 -5.88 -12.68 -0.63
N SER A 255 -6.59 -11.78 0.06
CA SER A 255 -6.03 -10.92 1.11
C SER A 255 -6.39 -11.39 2.53
N THR A 256 -6.96 -12.59 2.70
CA THR A 256 -7.47 -13.07 4.00
C THR A 256 -6.64 -14.23 4.52
N THR A 257 -6.03 -14.06 5.68
CA THR A 257 -5.39 -15.16 6.41
C THR A 257 -6.44 -16.11 6.98
N LEU A 258 -6.25 -17.41 6.79
CA LEU A 258 -7.12 -18.45 7.32
C LEU A 258 -6.64 -18.88 8.70
N ASP A 259 -7.54 -19.48 9.52
CA ASP A 259 -7.09 -20.15 10.74
C ASP A 259 -6.06 -21.22 10.39
N LYS A 260 -4.92 -21.19 11.10
CA LYS A 260 -3.78 -22.08 10.85
C LYS A 260 -4.14 -23.55 10.99
N LEU A 261 -3.55 -24.37 10.11
CA LEU A 261 -3.48 -25.81 10.30
C LEU A 261 -2.33 -26.12 11.26
N GLN A 262 -2.64 -26.64 12.44
CA GLN A 262 -1.69 -26.90 13.51
C GLN A 262 -1.64 -28.40 13.82
N VAL A 263 -0.44 -28.97 13.87
CA VAL A 263 -0.17 -30.29 14.45
C VAL A 263 0.68 -30.06 15.70
N LYS A 264 0.11 -30.32 16.87
CA LYS A 264 0.72 -30.04 18.18
C LYS A 264 0.84 -31.31 19.04
N ASN A 265 1.54 -31.17 20.16
CA ASN A 265 1.80 -32.25 21.12
C ASN A 265 2.65 -33.38 20.53
N ILE A 266 3.53 -33.05 19.59
CA ILE A 266 4.44 -34.02 18.98
C ILE A 266 5.47 -34.43 20.04
N ASN A 267 5.45 -35.71 20.42
CA ASN A 267 6.51 -36.36 21.18
C ASN A 267 6.92 -37.66 20.47
N THR A 268 8.03 -37.61 19.73
CA THR A 268 8.48 -38.74 18.91
C THR A 268 9.06 -39.89 19.72
N GLU A 269 9.45 -39.66 20.98
CA GLU A 269 9.87 -40.72 21.92
C GLU A 269 8.68 -41.66 22.25
N LEU A 270 7.45 -41.16 22.13
CA LEU A 270 6.22 -41.92 22.35
C LEU A 270 5.58 -42.43 21.05
N GLN A 271 5.65 -41.64 19.97
CA GLN A 271 5.09 -42.01 18.65
C GLN A 271 5.97 -43.04 17.91
N ASN A 272 7.30 -42.96 18.07
CA ASN A 272 8.28 -43.83 17.42
C ASN A 272 9.17 -44.56 18.46
N PRO A 273 8.58 -45.39 19.35
CA PRO A 273 9.31 -46.06 20.43
C PRO A 273 10.23 -47.19 19.94
N ASN A 274 10.15 -47.56 18.65
CA ASN A 274 11.05 -48.52 18.02
C ASN A 274 12.35 -47.88 17.51
N GLY A 275 12.39 -46.55 17.36
CA GLY A 275 13.55 -45.83 16.82
C GLY A 275 13.73 -45.98 15.31
N ASP A 276 12.65 -46.26 14.55
CA ASP A 276 12.69 -46.27 13.09
C ASP A 276 13.14 -44.89 12.57
N ASN A 277 13.90 -44.81 11.47
CA ASN A 277 14.50 -43.56 10.97
C ASN A 277 15.24 -42.76 12.07
N ASN A 278 16.02 -43.45 12.92
CA ASN A 278 16.73 -42.88 14.06
C ASN A 278 15.84 -42.16 15.11
N GLY A 279 14.55 -42.50 15.18
CA GLY A 279 13.58 -41.89 16.12
C GLY A 279 12.91 -40.61 15.61
N TRP A 280 13.13 -40.26 14.34
CA TRP A 280 12.46 -39.16 13.66
C TRP A 280 11.09 -39.59 13.10
N VAL A 281 10.17 -38.62 12.95
CA VAL A 281 8.85 -38.80 12.35
C VAL A 281 8.65 -37.73 11.27
N GLN A 282 8.26 -38.15 10.06
CA GLN A 282 7.93 -37.23 8.97
C GLN A 282 6.45 -36.85 9.04
N TYR A 283 6.16 -35.56 8.87
CA TYR A 283 4.82 -34.99 8.75
C TYR A 283 4.66 -34.40 7.34
N THR A 284 3.56 -34.70 6.66
CA THR A 284 3.28 -34.29 5.28
C THR A 284 1.94 -33.55 5.17
N PHE A 285 1.93 -32.45 4.43
CA PHE A 285 0.78 -31.58 4.26
C PHE A 285 0.52 -31.30 2.78
N TYR A 286 -0.71 -31.58 2.35
CA TYR A 286 -1.19 -31.32 0.99
C TYR A 286 -2.04 -30.05 0.99
N LEU A 287 -1.60 -28.99 0.32
CA LEU A 287 -2.23 -27.66 0.35
C LEU A 287 -2.71 -27.27 -1.06
N GLN A 288 -4.00 -27.42 -1.37
CA GLN A 288 -4.56 -27.07 -2.69
C GLN A 288 -4.71 -25.57 -2.84
N GLY A 289 -4.24 -25.00 -3.96
CA GLY A 289 -4.44 -23.60 -4.30
C GLY A 289 -5.87 -23.30 -4.73
N CYS A 290 -6.44 -22.22 -4.20
CA CYS A 290 -7.74 -21.69 -4.56
C CYS A 290 -7.83 -21.36 -6.06
N SER A 291 -8.90 -21.80 -6.72
CA SER A 291 -9.14 -21.55 -8.15
C SER A 291 -9.58 -20.12 -8.47
N TYR A 292 -9.86 -19.28 -7.46
CA TYR A 292 -10.39 -17.92 -7.63
C TYR A 292 -9.67 -16.84 -6.80
N ALA A 293 -8.61 -17.20 -6.08
CA ALA A 293 -7.79 -16.23 -5.34
C ALA A 293 -6.36 -16.73 -5.18
N THR A 294 -5.39 -15.82 -5.13
CA THR A 294 -3.99 -16.18 -4.85
C THR A 294 -3.91 -16.88 -3.51
N SER A 295 -3.35 -18.09 -3.48
CA SER A 295 -3.16 -18.85 -2.24
C SER A 295 -1.70 -18.83 -1.85
N THR A 296 -1.42 -18.58 -0.58
CA THR A 296 -0.05 -18.60 -0.04
C THR A 296 0.00 -19.29 1.31
N PHE A 297 1.19 -19.74 1.73
CA PHE A 297 1.40 -20.22 3.08
C PHE A 297 2.81 -19.92 3.62
N LYS A 298 2.92 -19.96 4.96
CA LYS A 298 4.16 -19.97 5.73
C LYS A 298 4.19 -21.14 6.70
N VAL A 299 5.39 -21.55 7.11
CA VAL A 299 5.62 -22.65 8.05
C VAL A 299 6.24 -22.10 9.34
N GLU A 300 5.75 -22.59 10.48
CA GLU A 300 6.29 -22.33 11.81
C GLU A 300 6.54 -23.65 12.53
N LEU A 301 7.69 -23.74 13.18
CA LEU A 301 8.19 -24.92 13.89
C LEU A 301 8.47 -24.53 15.33
N GLY A 302 7.97 -25.28 16.31
CA GLY A 302 8.09 -24.85 17.71
C GLY A 302 8.10 -25.97 18.75
N LEU A 303 8.50 -25.61 19.97
CA LEU A 303 8.50 -26.47 21.15
C LEU A 303 7.84 -25.76 22.33
N GLY A 304 6.80 -26.37 22.89
CA GLY A 304 5.96 -25.77 23.91
C GLY A 304 5.07 -24.65 23.36
N GLN A 305 3.92 -24.42 24.00
CA GLN A 305 2.97 -23.38 23.60
C GLN A 305 2.51 -22.54 24.80
N ALA A 306 2.18 -21.29 24.52
CA ALA A 306 1.58 -20.33 25.43
C ALA A 306 0.24 -19.88 24.82
N LYS A 307 -0.82 -19.77 25.62
CA LYS A 307 -2.10 -19.17 25.17
C LYS A 307 -2.27 -17.73 25.65
N VAL A 308 -1.74 -17.44 26.83
CA VAL A 308 -1.57 -16.14 27.50
C VAL A 308 -0.42 -16.30 28.51
N SER A 309 0.18 -15.20 28.97
CA SER A 309 1.28 -15.15 29.96
C SER A 309 1.04 -16.01 31.21
N SER A 310 -0.18 -15.99 31.75
CA SER A 310 -0.56 -16.74 32.95
C SER A 310 -0.71 -18.26 32.70
N ASN A 311 -1.01 -18.68 31.46
CA ASN A 311 -1.33 -20.06 31.11
C ASN A 311 -0.12 -20.81 30.54
N THR A 312 0.79 -21.15 31.44
CA THR A 312 1.97 -21.98 31.17
C THR A 312 1.65 -23.48 31.12
N TRP A 313 0.41 -23.88 30.77
CA TRP A 313 0.01 -25.30 30.76
C TRP A 313 0.85 -26.10 29.76
N GLU A 314 1.03 -25.60 28.55
CA GLU A 314 1.71 -26.29 27.44
C GLU A 314 3.20 -25.92 27.32
N TYR A 315 3.78 -25.32 28.36
CA TYR A 315 5.24 -25.13 28.46
C TYR A 315 5.93 -26.49 28.55
N VAL A 316 7.06 -26.60 27.85
CA VAL A 316 7.89 -27.81 27.78
C VAL A 316 9.35 -27.41 27.98
N SER A 317 10.09 -28.20 28.74
CA SER A 317 11.56 -28.20 28.74
C SER A 317 12.08 -29.43 28.02
N GLY A 318 13.28 -29.36 27.45
CA GLY A 318 13.87 -30.40 26.61
C GLY A 318 14.06 -29.92 25.17
N TYR A 319 14.09 -30.87 24.23
CA TYR A 319 14.59 -30.63 22.87
C TYR A 319 13.57 -31.00 21.80
N ALA A 320 13.49 -30.17 20.76
CA ALA A 320 12.86 -30.49 19.49
C ALA A 320 13.85 -30.19 18.35
N PHE A 321 14.01 -31.16 17.46
CA PHE A 321 14.85 -31.09 16.29
C PHE A 321 13.96 -31.16 15.04
N PHE A 322 14.27 -30.32 14.06
CA PHE A 322 13.58 -30.24 12.78
C PHE A 322 14.58 -30.32 11.64
N ASP A 323 14.22 -31.04 10.58
CA ASP A 323 15.08 -31.34 9.44
C ASP A 323 14.24 -31.47 8.15
N ASP A 324 14.89 -31.31 6.99
CA ASP A 324 14.34 -31.47 5.63
C ASP A 324 12.90 -30.93 5.45
N VAL A 325 12.73 -29.62 5.68
CA VAL A 325 11.50 -28.86 5.39
C VAL A 325 11.37 -28.65 3.87
N GLU A 326 11.01 -29.70 3.14
CA GLU A 326 10.86 -29.69 1.68
C GLU A 326 9.47 -29.23 1.22
N CYS A 327 9.41 -28.46 0.13
CA CYS A 327 8.16 -28.12 -0.57
C CYS A 327 8.25 -28.37 -2.08
N LYS A 328 7.32 -29.18 -2.59
CA LYS A 328 7.09 -29.48 -4.01
C LYS A 328 5.70 -28.98 -4.41
N ILE A 329 5.51 -28.65 -5.69
CA ILE A 329 4.23 -28.15 -6.23
C ILE A 329 3.83 -29.05 -7.40
N TYR A 330 2.62 -29.61 -7.38
CA TYR A 330 2.09 -30.52 -8.39
C TYR A 330 0.83 -29.96 -9.04
N ALA A 331 0.56 -30.36 -10.29
CA ALA A 331 -0.72 -30.07 -10.94
C ALA A 331 -1.85 -30.91 -10.31
N SER A 332 -2.96 -30.27 -9.94
CA SER A 332 -4.06 -30.92 -9.21
C SER A 332 -4.83 -31.96 -10.03
N ASP A 333 -4.75 -31.89 -11.36
CA ASP A 333 -5.41 -32.79 -12.31
C ASP A 333 -4.51 -33.96 -12.79
N SER A 334 -3.31 -34.13 -12.22
CA SER A 334 -2.37 -35.18 -12.61
C SER A 334 -2.89 -36.62 -12.39
N ASP A 335 -2.73 -37.48 -13.41
CA ASP A 335 -3.16 -38.89 -13.39
C ASP A 335 -2.53 -39.72 -12.24
N THR A 336 -1.29 -39.40 -11.82
CA THR A 336 -0.56 -40.14 -10.76
C THR A 336 -0.40 -39.33 -9.47
N LYS A 337 -0.31 -38.01 -9.59
CA LYS A 337 0.01 -37.07 -8.52
C LYS A 337 -1.04 -35.96 -8.40
N GLY A 338 -2.26 -36.16 -8.90
CA GLY A 338 -3.37 -35.22 -8.75
C GLY A 338 -3.89 -35.16 -7.31
N TRP A 339 -4.62 -34.09 -6.99
CA TRP A 339 -5.12 -33.80 -5.65
C TRP A 339 -5.94 -34.96 -5.07
N ASP A 340 -6.97 -35.41 -5.80
CA ASP A 340 -7.84 -36.52 -5.38
C ASP A 340 -7.06 -37.82 -5.14
N ASN A 341 -5.98 -38.04 -5.90
CA ASN A 341 -5.15 -39.23 -5.76
C ASN A 341 -4.36 -39.19 -4.44
N VAL A 342 -3.69 -38.08 -4.12
CA VAL A 342 -2.88 -37.96 -2.89
C VAL A 342 -3.74 -37.83 -1.63
N THR A 343 -4.87 -37.10 -1.69
CA THR A 343 -5.76 -36.93 -0.53
C THR A 343 -6.61 -38.17 -0.25
N SER A 344 -6.84 -39.06 -1.22
CA SER A 344 -7.53 -40.35 -0.98
C SER A 344 -6.84 -41.27 0.05
N ALA A 345 -5.54 -41.06 0.30
CA ALA A 345 -4.76 -41.78 1.31
C ALA A 345 -4.73 -41.06 2.69
N VAL A 346 -5.16 -39.80 2.76
CA VAL A 346 -5.29 -39.03 4.01
C VAL A 346 -6.57 -39.44 4.71
N ASP A 347 -6.52 -39.75 6.01
CA ASP A 347 -7.74 -40.06 6.77
C ASP A 347 -8.71 -38.88 6.77
N VAL A 348 -10.00 -39.13 6.56
CA VAL A 348 -11.05 -38.11 6.45
C VAL A 348 -11.17 -37.18 7.66
N SER A 349 -10.66 -37.58 8.83
CA SER A 349 -10.59 -36.72 10.02
C SER A 349 -9.44 -35.72 10.01
N ASN A 350 -8.50 -35.88 9.07
CA ASN A 350 -7.30 -35.06 8.84
C ASN A 350 -7.36 -34.32 7.49
N GLN A 351 -8.52 -34.32 6.83
CA GLN A 351 -8.83 -33.54 5.64
C GLN A 351 -9.59 -32.28 6.08
N PHE A 352 -8.98 -31.12 5.87
CA PHE A 352 -9.50 -29.81 6.22
C PHE A 352 -9.74 -28.97 4.97
N ASP A 353 -10.52 -27.90 5.13
CA ASP A 353 -10.76 -26.92 4.08
C ASP A 353 -10.81 -25.49 4.62
N MET A 354 -10.83 -24.50 3.72
CA MET A 354 -10.93 -23.08 4.08
C MET A 354 -12.21 -22.72 4.85
N LEU A 355 -13.25 -23.55 4.79
CA LEU A 355 -14.53 -23.31 5.45
C LEU A 355 -14.60 -23.92 6.85
N THR A 356 -13.76 -24.91 7.13
CA THR A 356 -13.63 -25.66 8.40
C THR A 356 -13.35 -24.74 9.59
N ASP A 357 -14.02 -25.00 10.70
CA ASP A 357 -13.88 -24.23 11.95
C ASP A 357 -12.45 -24.34 12.53
N ALA A 358 -11.93 -23.24 13.10
CA ALA A 358 -10.58 -23.14 13.66
C ALA A 358 -10.21 -24.31 14.58
N ASP A 359 -11.06 -24.64 15.56
CA ASP A 359 -10.82 -25.71 16.54
C ASP A 359 -10.60 -27.09 15.92
N LYS A 360 -11.12 -27.34 14.71
CA LYS A 360 -10.95 -28.63 14.00
C LYS A 360 -9.61 -28.73 13.27
N LYS A 361 -9.00 -27.59 12.92
CA LYS A 361 -7.68 -27.53 12.27
C LYS A 361 -6.52 -27.71 13.26
N ILE A 362 -6.82 -27.97 14.54
CA ILE A 362 -5.84 -28.24 15.59
C ILE A 362 -5.79 -29.75 15.85
N VAL A 363 -4.76 -30.41 15.31
CA VAL A 363 -4.50 -31.84 15.49
C VAL A 363 -3.59 -32.06 16.70
N LYS A 364 -4.07 -32.89 17.64
CA LYS A 364 -3.30 -33.37 18.79
C LYS A 364 -2.60 -34.70 18.46
N ALA A 365 -1.30 -34.64 18.20
CA ALA A 365 -0.50 -35.78 17.75
C ALA A 365 -0.24 -36.84 18.84
N ASP A 366 -0.60 -36.56 20.10
CA ASP A 366 -0.65 -37.50 21.22
C ASP A 366 -1.97 -38.29 21.31
N LEU A 367 -2.99 -37.88 20.54
CA LEU A 367 -4.30 -38.52 20.44
C LEU A 367 -4.59 -39.09 19.04
N ASN A 368 -3.71 -38.82 18.07
CA ASN A 368 -3.88 -39.11 16.66
C ASN A 368 -2.51 -39.41 16.04
N ASP A 369 -2.26 -40.68 15.69
CA ASP A 369 -1.00 -41.15 15.09
C ASP A 369 -0.83 -40.74 13.61
N ALA A 370 -1.68 -39.84 13.10
CA ALA A 370 -1.62 -39.38 11.71
C ALA A 370 -0.41 -38.49 11.45
N THR A 371 0.23 -38.74 10.32
CA THR A 371 1.38 -37.97 9.81
C THR A 371 1.08 -37.28 8.47
N ALA A 372 -0.11 -37.46 7.90
CA ALA A 372 -0.52 -36.86 6.64
C ALA A 372 -1.82 -36.07 6.79
N PHE A 373 -1.86 -34.87 6.23
CA PHE A 373 -2.96 -33.90 6.35
C PHE A 373 -3.24 -33.23 5.01
N SER A 374 -4.47 -32.77 4.78
CA SER A 374 -4.79 -31.93 3.62
C SER A 374 -5.56 -30.68 3.99
N MET A 375 -5.34 -29.60 3.25
CA MET A 375 -6.05 -28.33 3.36
C MET A 375 -6.53 -27.91 1.96
N ASP A 376 -7.83 -28.04 1.71
CA ASP A 376 -8.49 -27.58 0.49
C ASP A 376 -8.80 -26.08 0.59
N MET A 377 -7.96 -25.24 -0.04
CA MET A 377 -8.22 -23.78 -0.15
C MET A 377 -9.06 -23.42 -1.38
N ASP A 378 -9.49 -24.40 -2.17
CA ASP A 378 -10.41 -24.23 -3.31
C ASP A 378 -11.86 -24.62 -2.96
N LYS A 379 -12.10 -25.02 -1.71
CA LYS A 379 -13.36 -25.59 -1.28
C LYS A 379 -14.55 -24.69 -1.59
N THR A 380 -15.54 -25.30 -2.22
CA THR A 380 -16.78 -24.65 -2.65
C THR A 380 -17.99 -25.57 -2.48
N ASP A 381 -19.15 -24.98 -2.21
CA ASP A 381 -20.47 -25.63 -2.29
C ASP A 381 -20.99 -25.71 -3.74
N THR A 382 -20.49 -24.87 -4.65
CA THR A 382 -20.89 -24.79 -6.06
C THR A 382 -19.66 -24.70 -6.98
N PRO A 383 -19.33 -25.74 -7.75
CA PRO A 383 -18.19 -25.70 -8.67
C PRO A 383 -18.41 -24.68 -9.81
N PHE A 384 -17.33 -24.26 -10.46
CA PHE A 384 -17.40 -23.47 -11.68
C PHE A 384 -18.06 -24.25 -12.82
N GLU A 385 -19.06 -23.66 -13.49
CA GLU A 385 -19.70 -24.23 -14.68
C GLU A 385 -19.19 -23.55 -15.97
N ASN A 386 -19.01 -24.33 -17.03
CA ASN A 386 -18.47 -23.83 -18.29
C ASN A 386 -19.46 -22.92 -19.06
N TYR A 387 -19.07 -21.68 -19.32
CA TYR A 387 -19.86 -20.72 -20.08
C TYR A 387 -19.48 -20.72 -21.57
N ASN A 388 -20.46 -21.03 -22.43
CA ASN A 388 -20.23 -21.18 -23.86
C ASN A 388 -20.35 -19.84 -24.62
N VAL A 389 -19.22 -19.33 -25.12
CA VAL A 389 -19.17 -18.19 -26.04
C VAL A 389 -19.58 -18.57 -27.47
N ILE A 390 -20.56 -17.86 -28.04
CA ILE A 390 -21.18 -18.15 -29.35
C ILE A 390 -21.39 -16.85 -30.15
N GLU A 391 -20.62 -16.69 -31.24
CA GLU A 391 -20.72 -15.53 -32.14
C GLU A 391 -22.15 -15.34 -32.68
N GLY A 392 -22.65 -14.10 -32.61
CA GLY A 392 -23.98 -13.72 -33.08
C GLY A 392 -25.14 -14.20 -32.20
N THR A 393 -24.86 -14.90 -31.09
CA THR A 393 -25.87 -15.28 -30.08
C THR A 393 -25.66 -14.48 -28.80
N ASN A 394 -24.56 -14.72 -28.09
CA ASN A 394 -24.18 -14.00 -26.87
C ASN A 394 -22.84 -13.25 -27.01
N VAL A 395 -22.12 -13.39 -28.13
CA VAL A 395 -20.93 -12.59 -28.46
C VAL A 395 -21.16 -11.76 -29.71
N THR A 396 -20.79 -10.49 -29.68
CA THR A 396 -20.73 -9.61 -30.85
C THR A 396 -19.40 -8.87 -30.92
N THR A 397 -18.76 -8.81 -32.09
CA THR A 397 -17.44 -8.18 -32.25
C THR A 397 -17.44 -7.02 -33.26
N ALA A 398 -16.81 -5.89 -32.89
CA ALA A 398 -16.73 -4.68 -33.71
C ALA A 398 -15.42 -3.90 -33.47
N LEU A 399 -15.11 -2.92 -34.33
CA LEU A 399 -14.10 -1.91 -34.00
C LEU A 399 -14.55 -1.17 -32.73
N THR A 400 -13.61 -0.82 -31.85
CA THR A 400 -13.91 -0.03 -30.66
C THR A 400 -14.41 1.36 -31.04
N GLU A 401 -15.47 1.80 -30.38
CA GLU A 401 -16.24 3.00 -30.71
C GLU A 401 -16.18 4.02 -29.59
N GLU A 402 -15.81 5.26 -29.91
CA GLU A 402 -15.92 6.38 -28.99
C GLU A 402 -16.88 7.44 -29.54
N LYS A 403 -17.85 7.87 -28.72
CA LYS A 403 -18.84 8.88 -29.08
C LYS A 403 -18.37 10.25 -28.61
N ALA A 404 -18.06 11.14 -29.55
CA ALA A 404 -17.72 12.53 -29.26
C ALA A 404 -18.93 13.32 -28.76
N ASN A 405 -18.68 14.41 -28.02
CA ASN A 405 -19.69 15.33 -27.47
C ASN A 405 -20.62 15.95 -28.54
N ASN A 406 -20.28 15.86 -29.82
CA ASN A 406 -21.12 16.29 -30.95
C ASN A 406 -22.00 15.16 -31.54
N GLY A 407 -22.10 14.02 -30.84
CA GLY A 407 -22.89 12.85 -31.24
C GLY A 407 -22.25 11.96 -32.31
N LYS A 408 -21.08 12.31 -32.87
CA LYS A 408 -20.39 11.46 -33.85
C LYS A 408 -19.66 10.31 -33.16
N VAL A 409 -19.74 9.13 -33.77
CA VAL A 409 -18.96 7.96 -33.38
C VAL A 409 -17.68 7.87 -34.20
N TYR A 410 -16.57 7.73 -33.50
CA TYR A 410 -15.23 7.57 -34.05
C TYR A 410 -14.69 6.16 -33.78
N VAL A 411 -13.87 5.67 -34.71
CA VAL A 411 -13.23 4.35 -34.67
C VAL A 411 -11.74 4.48 -35.07
N SER A 412 -10.92 3.48 -34.75
CA SER A 412 -9.48 3.49 -35.08
C SER A 412 -9.17 3.24 -36.57
N ALA A 413 -10.09 2.61 -37.31
CA ALA A 413 -9.90 2.16 -38.70
C ALA A 413 -11.15 2.32 -39.57
N THR A 414 -10.98 2.37 -40.89
CA THR A 414 -12.01 2.81 -41.87
C THR A 414 -13.17 1.84 -42.17
N ASP A 415 -13.36 0.78 -41.39
CA ASP A 415 -14.07 -0.44 -41.83
C ASP A 415 -15.51 -0.62 -41.28
N VAL A 416 -16.26 0.47 -41.08
CA VAL A 416 -17.70 0.38 -40.74
C VAL A 416 -18.50 1.44 -41.48
N ALA A 417 -19.57 1.01 -42.15
CA ALA A 417 -20.49 1.90 -42.84
C ALA A 417 -21.14 2.90 -41.86
N GLY A 418 -20.95 4.20 -42.11
CA GLY A 418 -21.53 5.29 -41.31
C GLY A 418 -20.65 5.82 -40.17
N LYS A 419 -19.54 5.15 -39.82
CA LYS A 419 -18.60 5.60 -38.78
C LYS A 419 -17.39 6.31 -39.43
N GLN A 420 -16.71 7.19 -38.68
CA GLN A 420 -15.56 7.94 -39.20
C GLN A 420 -14.28 7.51 -38.46
N ALA A 421 -13.22 7.16 -39.21
CA ALA A 421 -11.90 6.99 -38.61
C ALA A 421 -11.43 8.33 -38.01
N TYR A 422 -10.95 8.32 -36.76
CA TYR A 422 -10.55 9.56 -36.08
C TYR A 422 -9.33 10.22 -36.77
N SER A 423 -9.32 11.55 -36.85
CA SER A 423 -8.19 12.43 -37.24
C SER A 423 -7.23 11.94 -38.37
N GLY A 424 -7.73 11.19 -39.36
CA GLY A 424 -6.90 10.67 -40.44
C GLY A 424 -5.96 9.53 -40.03
N LEU A 425 -6.33 8.74 -39.01
CA LEU A 425 -5.76 7.42 -38.76
C LEU A 425 -5.81 6.59 -40.05
N THR A 426 -4.74 5.84 -40.32
CA THR A 426 -4.56 5.10 -41.59
C THR A 426 -4.43 3.59 -41.39
N LEU A 427 -4.90 3.08 -40.25
CA LEU A 427 -4.85 1.67 -39.90
C LEU A 427 -5.76 0.85 -40.83
N LYS A 428 -5.28 -0.31 -41.27
CA LYS A 428 -6.07 -1.24 -42.10
C LYS A 428 -6.52 -2.45 -41.30
N THR A 429 -7.72 -2.93 -41.64
CA THR A 429 -8.35 -4.14 -41.08
C THR A 429 -8.23 -5.37 -41.98
N THR A 430 -7.58 -5.24 -43.15
CA THR A 430 -7.59 -6.25 -44.24
C THR A 430 -7.00 -7.61 -43.85
N ASN A 431 -6.21 -7.65 -42.78
CA ASN A 431 -5.47 -8.82 -42.29
C ASN A 431 -5.84 -9.15 -40.84
N ASP A 432 -6.93 -8.58 -40.33
CA ASP A 432 -7.34 -8.64 -38.93
C ASP A 432 -8.40 -9.73 -38.74
N PHE A 433 -8.46 -10.30 -37.53
CA PHE A 433 -9.47 -11.29 -37.17
C PHE A 433 -10.20 -10.87 -35.90
N LYS A 434 -11.52 -11.01 -35.89
CA LYS A 434 -12.36 -10.81 -34.70
C LYS A 434 -13.48 -11.84 -34.67
N GLY A 435 -13.75 -12.38 -33.48
CA GLY A 435 -14.89 -13.26 -33.23
C GLY A 435 -14.52 -14.56 -32.51
N VAL A 436 -15.53 -15.39 -32.26
CA VAL A 436 -15.36 -16.73 -31.66
C VAL A 436 -14.77 -17.71 -32.68
N LEU A 437 -13.74 -18.46 -32.27
CA LEU A 437 -13.17 -19.58 -33.01
C LEU A 437 -13.06 -20.86 -32.14
N SER A 438 -12.70 -21.99 -32.76
CA SER A 438 -12.44 -23.23 -32.02
C SER A 438 -10.95 -23.59 -32.07
N THR A 439 -10.34 -23.90 -30.93
CA THR A 439 -8.94 -24.33 -30.83
C THR A 439 -8.68 -25.59 -31.65
N ASN A 440 -9.59 -26.55 -31.57
CA ASN A 440 -9.58 -27.80 -32.35
C ASN A 440 -9.76 -27.63 -33.87
N ASN A 441 -10.13 -26.44 -34.36
CA ASN A 441 -10.36 -26.17 -35.78
C ASN A 441 -10.20 -24.67 -36.07
N LEU A 442 -8.95 -24.19 -36.04
CA LEU A 442 -8.61 -22.80 -36.34
C LEU A 442 -9.05 -22.41 -37.78
N PRO A 443 -9.55 -21.18 -37.99
CA PRO A 443 -9.94 -20.71 -39.32
C PRO A 443 -8.74 -20.64 -40.28
N ASP A 444 -8.99 -20.84 -41.58
CA ASP A 444 -8.02 -20.63 -42.66
C ASP A 444 -7.77 -19.13 -42.90
N HIS A 445 -7.23 -18.46 -41.88
CA HIS A 445 -6.90 -17.04 -41.88
C HIS A 445 -5.37 -16.86 -41.74
N PRO A 446 -4.68 -16.25 -42.71
CA PRO A 446 -3.21 -16.24 -42.77
C PRO A 446 -2.47 -15.66 -41.56
N PHE A 447 -3.14 -14.87 -40.71
CA PHE A 447 -2.56 -14.33 -39.48
C PHE A 447 -2.91 -15.15 -38.24
N VAL A 448 -4.05 -15.86 -38.22
CA VAL A 448 -4.37 -16.82 -37.14
C VAL A 448 -3.45 -18.04 -37.26
N GLN A 449 -3.26 -18.54 -38.48
CA GLN A 449 -2.36 -19.68 -38.76
C GLN A 449 -0.88 -19.39 -38.40
N LYS A 450 -0.45 -18.12 -38.33
CA LYS A 450 0.89 -17.73 -37.88
C LYS A 450 1.07 -17.73 -36.36
N ILE A 451 -0.03 -17.73 -35.61
CA ILE A 451 -0.03 -17.74 -34.14
C ILE A 451 -0.67 -19.01 -33.58
N ALA A 452 -0.93 -20.02 -34.41
CA ALA A 452 -1.59 -21.27 -34.02
C ALA A 452 -0.89 -21.92 -32.80
N ASP A 453 0.43 -22.12 -32.89
CA ASP A 453 1.26 -22.67 -31.81
C ASP A 453 1.23 -21.79 -30.53
N LYS A 454 0.92 -20.49 -30.65
CA LYS A 454 0.78 -19.58 -29.51
C LYS A 454 -0.63 -19.60 -28.89
N LEU A 455 -1.62 -20.13 -29.60
CA LEU A 455 -3.01 -20.25 -29.14
C LEU A 455 -3.32 -21.64 -28.58
N GLU A 456 -2.31 -22.50 -28.41
CA GLU A 456 -2.45 -23.76 -27.69
C GLU A 456 -2.99 -23.52 -26.27
N THR A 457 -3.97 -24.33 -25.87
CA THR A 457 -4.61 -24.25 -24.55
C THR A 457 -3.99 -25.27 -23.59
N PRO A 458 -3.95 -24.98 -22.28
CA PRO A 458 -3.74 -25.97 -21.24
C PRO A 458 -4.75 -27.10 -21.33
N ASP A 459 -4.36 -28.29 -20.85
CA ASP A 459 -5.22 -29.49 -20.93
C ASP A 459 -6.40 -29.40 -19.94
N ALA A 460 -6.23 -28.64 -18.85
CA ALA A 460 -7.27 -28.25 -17.89
C ALA A 460 -8.38 -27.33 -18.46
N PHE A 461 -8.30 -26.87 -19.72
CA PHE A 461 -9.35 -26.01 -20.29
C PHE A 461 -10.58 -26.84 -20.71
N ASN A 462 -11.66 -26.67 -19.94
CA ASN A 462 -12.98 -27.28 -20.18
C ASN A 462 -13.63 -26.85 -21.51
N SER A 463 -13.22 -25.72 -22.12
CA SER A 463 -13.76 -25.24 -23.41
C SER A 463 -12.73 -25.20 -24.55
N SER A 464 -13.12 -25.73 -25.71
CA SER A 464 -12.40 -25.57 -26.98
C SER A 464 -12.82 -24.33 -27.79
N LYS A 465 -13.48 -23.35 -27.14
CA LYS A 465 -13.92 -22.08 -27.73
C LYS A 465 -13.14 -20.91 -27.15
N MET A 466 -12.80 -19.95 -28.00
CA MET A 466 -12.13 -18.73 -27.61
C MET A 466 -12.61 -17.54 -28.46
N ILE A 467 -12.66 -16.36 -27.86
CA ILE A 467 -12.81 -15.08 -28.57
C ILE A 467 -11.40 -14.61 -28.94
N LEU A 468 -11.13 -14.37 -30.22
CA LEU A 468 -9.86 -13.80 -30.67
C LEU A 468 -10.10 -12.40 -31.22
N LEU A 469 -9.36 -11.42 -30.69
CA LEU A 469 -9.27 -10.05 -31.20
C LEU A 469 -7.82 -9.83 -31.69
N LEU A 470 -7.61 -9.88 -33.00
CA LEU A 470 -6.30 -9.78 -33.64
C LEU A 470 -6.30 -8.61 -34.62
N SER A 471 -5.34 -7.68 -34.46
CA SER A 471 -5.08 -6.66 -35.46
C SER A 471 -3.64 -6.67 -35.96
N SER A 472 -3.49 -6.68 -37.28
CA SER A 472 -2.20 -6.64 -37.97
C SER A 472 -1.52 -5.27 -37.97
N GLU A 473 -2.32 -4.18 -37.94
CA GLU A 473 -1.83 -2.79 -37.91
C GLU A 473 -2.24 -2.06 -36.61
N GLY A 474 -2.89 -2.75 -35.66
CA GLY A 474 -3.23 -2.24 -34.33
C GLY A 474 -4.59 -1.55 -34.22
N ALA A 475 -5.53 -1.78 -35.14
CA ALA A 475 -6.90 -1.34 -34.97
C ALA A 475 -7.51 -1.90 -33.67
N ALA A 476 -8.18 -1.03 -32.90
CA ALA A 476 -8.80 -1.39 -31.65
C ALA A 476 -10.13 -2.14 -31.88
N TYR A 477 -10.33 -3.22 -31.14
CA TYR A 477 -11.52 -4.07 -31.24
C TYR A 477 -12.16 -4.28 -29.87
N THR A 478 -13.49 -4.40 -29.86
CA THR A 478 -14.29 -4.77 -28.69
C THR A 478 -15.16 -5.98 -29.04
N ALA A 479 -15.23 -6.95 -28.12
CA ALA A 479 -16.21 -8.02 -28.10
C ALA A 479 -17.14 -7.82 -26.91
N ASN A 480 -18.44 -7.60 -27.17
CA ASN A 480 -19.44 -7.56 -26.11
C ASN A 480 -19.97 -8.99 -25.90
N VAL A 481 -19.87 -9.49 -24.67
CA VAL A 481 -20.43 -10.75 -24.21
C VAL A 481 -21.66 -10.42 -23.36
N LYS A 482 -22.85 -10.78 -23.87
CA LYS A 482 -24.13 -10.44 -23.27
C LYS A 482 -25.06 -11.65 -23.30
N ASP A 483 -25.35 -12.19 -22.12
CA ASP A 483 -26.39 -13.19 -21.88
C ASP A 483 -27.05 -12.89 -20.53
N LEU A 484 -28.17 -12.16 -20.56
CA LEU A 484 -28.88 -11.75 -19.36
C LEU A 484 -29.45 -12.95 -18.57
N THR A 485 -29.48 -14.16 -19.14
CA THR A 485 -29.90 -15.38 -18.41
C THR A 485 -28.77 -15.88 -17.50
N SER A 486 -27.54 -15.90 -18.03
CA SER A 486 -26.36 -16.42 -17.34
C SER A 486 -25.67 -15.36 -16.48
N PHE A 487 -25.81 -14.08 -16.85
CA PHE A 487 -25.24 -12.91 -16.15
C PHE A 487 -26.32 -12.18 -15.32
N THR A 488 -27.09 -12.96 -14.56
CA THR A 488 -27.98 -12.46 -13.49
C THR A 488 -27.35 -12.77 -12.13
N VAL A 489 -27.35 -11.80 -11.22
CA VAL A 489 -27.08 -12.01 -9.79
C VAL A 489 -28.36 -11.70 -9.03
N LYS A 490 -28.90 -12.65 -8.27
CA LYS A 490 -30.17 -12.44 -7.56
C LYS A 490 -30.02 -11.43 -6.44
N ALA A 491 -31.15 -10.94 -5.95
CA ALA A 491 -31.24 -10.06 -4.79
C ALA A 491 -30.38 -10.56 -3.61
N ASN A 492 -29.46 -9.73 -3.12
CA ASN A 492 -28.54 -10.04 -2.01
C ASN A 492 -27.67 -11.33 -2.20
N GLU A 493 -27.46 -11.81 -3.44
CA GLU A 493 -26.56 -12.93 -3.75
C GLU A 493 -25.20 -12.47 -4.31
N TYR A 494 -24.24 -13.41 -4.34
CA TYR A 494 -22.89 -13.23 -4.84
C TYR A 494 -22.61 -14.17 -6.02
N PHE A 495 -21.71 -13.75 -6.91
CA PHE A 495 -21.42 -14.45 -8.16
C PHE A 495 -19.94 -14.29 -8.55
N ALA A 496 -19.34 -15.35 -9.10
CA ALA A 496 -18.02 -15.31 -9.70
C ALA A 496 -18.06 -15.72 -11.17
N MET A 497 -17.18 -15.11 -11.94
CA MET A 497 -16.88 -15.48 -13.31
C MET A 497 -15.38 -15.45 -13.53
N SER A 498 -14.87 -16.52 -14.13
CA SER A 498 -13.48 -16.62 -14.56
C SER A 498 -13.39 -16.65 -16.10
N PHE A 499 -12.26 -16.24 -16.63
CA PHE A 499 -11.86 -16.48 -18.01
C PHE A 499 -10.34 -16.40 -18.11
N PHE A 500 -9.74 -17.12 -19.05
CA PHE A 500 -8.32 -17.01 -19.34
C PHE A 500 -8.08 -16.02 -20.49
N ILE A 501 -7.05 -15.20 -20.37
CA ILE A 501 -6.59 -14.27 -21.41
C ILE A 501 -5.16 -14.60 -21.83
N LYS A 502 -4.83 -14.37 -23.11
CA LYS A 502 -3.47 -14.44 -23.63
C LYS A 502 -3.24 -13.39 -24.69
N THR A 503 -2.13 -12.67 -24.61
CA THR A 503 -1.76 -11.62 -25.57
C THR A 503 -0.52 -11.99 -26.38
N SER A 504 -0.27 -11.24 -27.46
CA SER A 504 1.10 -11.04 -27.95
C SER A 504 1.88 -10.12 -27.01
N ASP A 505 3.21 -10.03 -27.17
CA ASP A 505 4.00 -8.90 -26.67
C ASP A 505 3.46 -7.59 -27.27
N LEU A 506 3.02 -6.66 -26.41
CA LEU A 506 2.46 -5.38 -26.80
C LEU A 506 3.47 -4.23 -26.65
N THR A 507 4.70 -4.52 -26.24
CA THR A 507 5.85 -3.59 -26.15
C THR A 507 5.57 -2.31 -25.33
N GLY A 508 4.69 -2.40 -24.33
CA GLY A 508 4.29 -1.28 -23.47
C GLY A 508 3.22 -0.34 -24.07
N HIS A 509 2.54 -0.75 -25.15
CA HIS A 509 1.34 -0.07 -25.64
C HIS A 509 0.09 -0.48 -24.84
N ILE A 510 -0.96 0.37 -24.85
CA ILE A 510 -2.24 0.09 -24.16
C ILE A 510 -2.83 -1.20 -24.74
N GLY A 511 -2.92 -2.22 -23.89
CA GLY A 511 -3.06 -3.60 -24.29
C GLY A 511 -4.48 -4.14 -24.34
N ALA A 512 -4.65 -5.36 -23.87
CA ALA A 512 -5.95 -6.00 -23.76
C ALA A 512 -6.68 -5.57 -22.48
N GLY A 513 -7.98 -5.85 -22.41
CA GLY A 513 -8.75 -5.62 -21.19
C GLY A 513 -10.09 -6.33 -21.18
N ALA A 514 -10.74 -6.30 -20.03
CA ALA A 514 -12.10 -6.75 -19.82
C ALA A 514 -12.81 -5.76 -18.90
N THR A 515 -14.03 -5.37 -19.24
CA THR A 515 -14.84 -4.44 -18.45
C THR A 515 -16.18 -5.10 -18.15
N ILE A 516 -16.53 -5.23 -16.86
CA ILE A 516 -17.88 -5.60 -16.42
C ILE A 516 -18.74 -4.33 -16.32
N VAL A 517 -19.99 -4.41 -16.75
CA VAL A 517 -20.90 -3.27 -16.86
C VAL A 517 -22.28 -3.67 -16.37
N GLU A 518 -22.84 -2.95 -15.41
CA GLU A 518 -24.20 -3.18 -14.94
C GLU A 518 -25.21 -2.72 -16.00
N VAL A 519 -26.25 -3.54 -16.21
CA VAL A 519 -27.28 -3.29 -17.23
C VAL A 519 -28.69 -3.57 -16.70
N ASP A 520 -29.70 -2.99 -17.35
CA ASP A 520 -31.12 -3.28 -17.06
C ASP A 520 -31.56 -4.66 -17.58
N ASP A 521 -32.83 -5.02 -17.37
CA ASP A 521 -33.44 -6.30 -17.81
C ASP A 521 -33.58 -6.43 -19.35
N LEU A 522 -33.34 -5.34 -20.10
CA LEU A 522 -33.20 -5.30 -21.56
C LEU A 522 -31.72 -5.29 -21.99
N GLY A 523 -30.83 -5.16 -21.01
CA GLY A 523 -29.39 -5.05 -21.11
C GLY A 523 -28.89 -3.74 -21.72
N ASN A 524 -29.51 -2.61 -21.38
CA ASN A 524 -28.93 -1.27 -21.59
C ASN A 524 -28.06 -0.92 -20.37
N PRO A 525 -26.87 -0.31 -20.53
CA PRO A 525 -26.04 0.11 -19.40
C PRO A 525 -26.76 1.07 -18.45
N VAL A 526 -26.65 0.83 -17.13
CA VAL A 526 -27.28 1.67 -16.08
C VAL A 526 -26.31 2.52 -15.26
N GLY A 527 -25.01 2.49 -15.58
CA GLY A 527 -24.02 3.48 -15.12
C GLY A 527 -22.78 2.90 -14.44
N ASN A 528 -22.92 1.81 -13.69
CA ASN A 528 -21.80 1.18 -13.01
C ASN A 528 -20.97 0.33 -13.99
N GLU A 529 -19.65 0.54 -14.05
CA GLU A 529 -18.71 -0.35 -14.73
C GLU A 529 -17.38 -0.45 -13.99
N SER A 530 -16.63 -1.55 -14.21
CA SER A 530 -15.30 -1.75 -13.63
C SER A 530 -14.44 -2.58 -14.58
N ALA A 531 -13.12 -2.32 -14.62
CA ALA A 531 -12.25 -2.83 -15.68
C ALA A 531 -10.95 -3.44 -15.17
N LEU A 532 -10.63 -4.63 -15.70
CA LEU A 532 -9.28 -5.15 -15.82
C LEU A 532 -8.67 -4.54 -17.09
N SER A 533 -7.63 -3.71 -16.96
CA SER A 533 -7.11 -2.90 -18.08
C SER A 533 -5.61 -3.07 -18.26
N SER A 534 -5.13 -2.87 -19.50
CA SER A 534 -3.72 -2.97 -19.88
C SER A 534 -3.09 -4.34 -19.60
N ILE A 535 -3.86 -5.42 -19.76
CA ILE A 535 -3.37 -6.79 -19.60
C ILE A 535 -2.39 -7.11 -20.73
N ASP A 536 -1.18 -7.56 -20.35
CA ASP A 536 -0.18 -8.15 -21.23
C ASP A 536 0.37 -9.41 -20.54
N THR A 537 0.18 -10.58 -21.16
CA THR A 537 0.60 -11.88 -20.62
C THR A 537 1.97 -12.32 -21.13
N SER A 538 2.65 -11.51 -21.95
CA SER A 538 3.96 -11.84 -22.51
C SER A 538 5.11 -11.78 -21.50
N SER A 539 4.88 -11.14 -20.35
CA SER A 539 5.82 -11.05 -19.22
C SER A 539 5.40 -11.89 -18.01
N ASN A 540 4.40 -12.76 -18.13
CA ASN A 540 3.97 -13.62 -17.04
C ASN A 540 5.08 -14.57 -16.60
N THR A 541 5.20 -14.78 -15.29
CA THR A 541 6.02 -15.86 -14.74
C THR A 541 5.40 -17.20 -15.11
N ALA A 542 6.21 -18.11 -15.65
CA ALA A 542 5.79 -19.49 -15.89
C ALA A 542 5.39 -20.17 -14.56
N VAL A 543 4.32 -20.96 -14.60
CA VAL A 543 3.92 -21.81 -13.46
C VAL A 543 4.48 -23.19 -13.69
N ASP A 544 5.60 -23.48 -13.02
CA ASP A 544 6.32 -24.75 -13.15
C ASP A 544 5.92 -25.70 -12.01
N VAL A 545 5.51 -26.91 -12.37
CA VAL A 545 5.18 -27.98 -11.43
C VAL A 545 6.24 -29.07 -11.46
N ASP A 546 6.42 -29.75 -10.33
CA ASP A 546 7.25 -30.95 -10.23
C ASP A 546 6.48 -32.17 -10.78
N THR A 547 7.23 -33.16 -11.25
CA THR A 547 6.70 -34.44 -11.73
C THR A 547 7.62 -35.59 -11.29
N ASP A 548 7.17 -36.84 -11.40
CA ASP A 548 8.00 -38.01 -11.09
C ASP A 548 9.25 -38.12 -12.00
N GLU A 549 9.27 -37.41 -13.14
CA GLU A 549 10.39 -37.37 -14.11
C GLU A 549 11.21 -36.06 -14.06
N GLY A 550 10.85 -35.09 -13.22
CA GLY A 550 11.55 -33.80 -13.10
C GLY A 550 10.62 -32.62 -12.87
N LYS A 551 10.58 -31.69 -13.84
CA LYS A 551 9.68 -30.52 -13.83
C LYS A 551 8.94 -30.41 -15.15
N GLN A 552 7.68 -29.99 -15.09
CA GLN A 552 6.89 -29.54 -16.22
C GLN A 552 6.82 -28.01 -16.14
N GLU A 553 7.42 -27.34 -17.13
CA GLU A 553 7.44 -25.89 -17.22
C GLU A 553 6.11 -25.33 -17.79
N ASP A 554 5.70 -24.16 -17.29
CA ASP A 554 4.55 -23.37 -17.77
C ASP A 554 3.27 -24.20 -18.05
N VAL A 555 2.67 -24.77 -17.00
CA VAL A 555 1.42 -25.56 -17.13
C VAL A 555 0.26 -24.79 -17.76
N TYR A 556 0.28 -23.46 -17.63
CA TYR A 556 -0.70 -22.56 -18.24
C TYR A 556 -0.35 -22.12 -19.66
N LYS A 557 0.79 -22.56 -20.21
CA LYS A 557 1.24 -22.22 -21.57
C LYS A 557 1.17 -20.70 -21.82
N GLY A 558 1.50 -19.86 -20.84
CA GLY A 558 1.47 -18.39 -20.94
C GLY A 558 0.07 -17.75 -21.03
N TRP A 559 -0.97 -18.47 -20.60
CA TRP A 559 -2.31 -17.93 -20.35
C TRP A 559 -2.42 -17.38 -18.92
N GLN A 560 -3.16 -16.29 -18.74
CA GLN A 560 -3.48 -15.70 -17.44
C GLN A 560 -4.95 -15.93 -17.09
N GLN A 561 -5.25 -16.50 -15.93
CA GLN A 561 -6.63 -16.54 -15.43
C GLN A 561 -7.04 -15.16 -14.91
N CYS A 562 -8.27 -14.74 -15.18
CA CYS A 562 -8.85 -13.47 -14.75
C CYS A 562 -10.25 -13.67 -14.16
N PHE A 563 -10.66 -12.79 -13.25
CA PHE A 563 -11.92 -12.91 -12.50
C PHE A 563 -12.72 -11.61 -12.40
N PHE A 564 -14.04 -11.76 -12.41
CA PHE A 564 -14.98 -10.77 -11.87
C PHE A 564 -15.77 -11.39 -10.72
N PHE A 565 -15.76 -10.70 -9.58
CA PHE A 565 -16.50 -11.05 -8.37
C PHE A 565 -17.61 -10.03 -8.17
N VAL A 566 -18.85 -10.48 -8.29
CA VAL A 566 -20.03 -9.60 -8.36
C VAL A 566 -20.89 -9.79 -7.13
N LYS A 567 -21.14 -8.70 -6.41
CA LYS A 567 -22.11 -8.62 -5.31
C LYS A 567 -23.34 -7.85 -5.78
N ASN A 568 -24.54 -8.36 -5.51
CA ASN A 568 -25.76 -7.57 -5.65
C ASN A 568 -26.17 -7.03 -4.27
N GLU A 569 -26.13 -5.71 -4.10
CA GLU A 569 -26.52 -5.05 -2.84
C GLU A 569 -28.00 -4.63 -2.81
N THR A 570 -28.79 -5.06 -3.80
CA THR A 570 -30.20 -4.67 -3.94
C THR A 570 -31.15 -5.83 -3.68
N ASP A 571 -32.39 -5.50 -3.29
CA ASP A 571 -33.48 -6.46 -3.06
C ASP A 571 -34.15 -6.97 -4.37
N GLU A 572 -33.53 -6.72 -5.53
CA GLU A 572 -34.02 -7.16 -6.84
C GLU A 572 -32.91 -7.90 -7.60
N ASP A 573 -33.27 -8.76 -8.56
CA ASP A 573 -32.30 -9.37 -9.47
C ASP A 573 -31.63 -8.30 -10.34
N ARG A 574 -30.31 -8.37 -10.50
CA ARG A 574 -29.50 -7.43 -11.28
C ARG A 574 -28.70 -8.14 -12.37
N TYR A 575 -28.37 -7.41 -13.42
CA TYR A 575 -27.76 -7.96 -14.63
C TYR A 575 -26.47 -7.23 -14.99
N PHE A 576 -25.56 -7.92 -15.68
CA PHE A 576 -24.35 -7.30 -16.22
C PHE A 576 -24.00 -7.83 -17.62
N GLU A 577 -23.15 -7.10 -18.33
CA GLU A 577 -22.46 -7.56 -19.54
C GLU A 577 -20.93 -7.43 -19.40
N ILE A 578 -20.18 -8.07 -20.30
CA ILE A 578 -18.72 -7.96 -20.37
C ILE A 578 -18.31 -7.35 -21.71
N LYS A 579 -17.41 -6.37 -21.68
CA LYS A 579 -16.73 -5.81 -22.85
C LYS A 579 -15.27 -6.25 -22.83
N LEU A 580 -14.88 -7.16 -23.71
CA LEU A 580 -13.50 -7.62 -23.89
C LEU A 580 -12.84 -6.77 -24.97
N THR A 581 -11.64 -6.27 -24.74
CA THR A 581 -11.00 -5.26 -25.59
C THR A 581 -9.60 -5.65 -26.02
N TYR A 582 -9.23 -5.18 -27.22
CA TYR A 582 -7.85 -5.18 -27.72
C TYR A 582 -7.53 -3.76 -28.20
N GLY A 583 -6.46 -3.17 -27.65
CA GLY A 583 -6.04 -1.81 -27.96
C GLY A 583 -6.90 -0.74 -27.27
N SER A 584 -6.52 0.52 -27.48
CA SER A 584 -7.11 1.66 -26.77
C SER A 584 -8.63 1.78 -26.95
N THR A 585 -9.35 1.92 -25.83
CA THR A 585 -10.76 2.31 -25.80
C THR A 585 -10.97 3.80 -26.05
N THR A 586 -9.99 4.63 -25.70
CA THR A 586 -9.91 6.04 -26.12
C THR A 586 -9.38 6.12 -27.56
N ILE A 587 -10.20 6.61 -28.48
CA ILE A 587 -9.92 6.79 -29.90
C ILE A 587 -9.67 8.28 -30.21
N ILE A 588 -10.42 9.17 -29.59
CA ILE A 588 -10.33 10.62 -29.76
C ILE A 588 -9.03 11.13 -29.10
N GLY A 589 -8.32 12.00 -29.80
CA GLY A 589 -6.99 12.49 -29.41
C GLY A 589 -5.82 11.60 -29.84
N THR A 590 -6.05 10.35 -30.26
CA THR A 590 -4.99 9.41 -30.63
C THR A 590 -4.36 9.67 -32.01
N LYS A 591 -3.19 9.05 -32.23
CA LYS A 591 -2.39 9.05 -33.46
C LYS A 591 -1.98 7.61 -33.81
N ASN A 592 -1.65 7.34 -35.08
CA ASN A 592 -1.22 6.00 -35.54
C ASN A 592 -0.12 5.34 -34.68
N SER A 593 0.75 6.12 -34.01
CA SER A 593 1.83 5.58 -33.17
C SER A 593 1.39 5.10 -31.79
N ASP A 594 0.12 5.28 -31.42
CA ASP A 594 -0.42 4.83 -30.14
C ASP A 594 -0.93 3.38 -30.23
N TYR A 595 -1.16 2.91 -31.46
CA TYR A 595 -1.66 1.59 -31.81
C TYR A 595 -0.52 0.65 -32.20
N TYR A 596 -0.61 -0.60 -31.77
CA TYR A 596 0.38 -1.65 -32.04
C TYR A 596 -0.30 -2.93 -32.53
N GLY A 597 0.34 -3.65 -33.46
CA GLY A 597 -0.21 -4.87 -34.05
C GLY A 597 0.08 -6.11 -33.19
N GLY A 598 -0.90 -6.99 -33.05
CA GLY A 598 -0.90 -8.03 -32.03
C GLY A 598 -2.26 -8.72 -31.90
N TYR A 599 -2.46 -9.44 -30.80
CA TYR A 599 -3.73 -10.07 -30.46
C TYR A 599 -4.01 -10.10 -28.96
N ALA A 600 -5.30 -10.19 -28.62
CA ALA A 600 -5.81 -10.69 -27.35
C ALA A 600 -6.75 -11.86 -27.63
N ALA A 601 -6.51 -12.97 -26.96
CA ALA A 601 -7.36 -14.16 -27.01
C ALA A 601 -7.96 -14.40 -25.62
N PHE A 602 -9.25 -14.76 -25.56
CA PHE A 602 -9.99 -15.01 -24.33
C PHE A 602 -10.66 -16.39 -24.42
N ALA A 603 -10.41 -17.26 -23.45
CA ALA A 603 -10.79 -18.68 -23.48
C ALA A 603 -11.27 -19.15 -22.11
N ASN A 604 -11.83 -20.37 -22.06
CA ASN A 604 -12.31 -21.04 -20.86
C ASN A 604 -13.08 -20.12 -19.89
N PHE A 605 -14.17 -19.54 -20.38
CA PHE A 605 -15.10 -18.77 -19.56
C PHE A 605 -15.87 -19.72 -18.64
N GLU A 606 -15.94 -19.41 -17.35
CA GLU A 606 -16.65 -20.21 -16.36
C GLU A 606 -17.38 -19.30 -15.37
N THR A 607 -18.51 -19.76 -14.84
CA THR A 607 -19.40 -18.97 -13.97
C THR A 607 -19.93 -19.80 -12.81
N ARG A 608 -20.20 -19.16 -11.67
CA ARG A 608 -20.84 -19.79 -10.50
C ARG A 608 -21.47 -18.76 -9.57
N SER A 609 -22.45 -19.19 -8.77
CA SER A 609 -22.83 -18.46 -7.55
C SER A 609 -21.72 -18.56 -6.49
N MET A 610 -21.73 -17.67 -5.51
CA MET A 610 -20.86 -17.73 -4.33
C MET A 610 -21.67 -17.53 -3.05
N SER A 611 -21.16 -18.06 -1.95
CA SER A 611 -21.54 -17.61 -0.61
C SER A 611 -20.84 -16.29 -0.25
N ASP A 612 -21.38 -15.59 0.75
CA ASP A 612 -20.79 -14.40 1.36
C ASP A 612 -19.35 -14.66 1.86
N LYS A 613 -19.14 -15.82 2.50
CA LYS A 613 -17.83 -16.24 3.03
C LYS A 613 -16.79 -16.42 1.91
N GLU A 614 -17.15 -17.07 0.80
CA GLU A 614 -16.26 -17.22 -0.36
C GLU A 614 -16.00 -15.86 -1.05
N TYR A 615 -16.98 -14.97 -1.14
CA TYR A 615 -16.81 -13.63 -1.68
C TYR A 615 -15.90 -12.74 -0.80
N GLY A 616 -15.90 -12.97 0.52
CA GLY A 616 -14.93 -12.40 1.45
C GLY A 616 -13.49 -12.69 1.01
N TYR A 617 -13.19 -13.97 0.74
CA TYR A 617 -11.87 -14.45 0.30
C TYR A 617 -11.49 -14.07 -1.14
N ALA A 618 -12.44 -13.61 -1.95
CA ALA A 618 -12.19 -13.24 -3.33
C ALA A 618 -11.13 -12.13 -3.47
N SER A 619 -10.31 -12.21 -4.51
CA SER A 619 -9.22 -11.28 -4.77
C SER A 619 -9.67 -10.00 -5.50
N ASP A 620 -8.90 -8.91 -5.34
CA ASP A 620 -9.03 -7.67 -6.12
C ASP A 620 -7.62 -7.19 -6.50
N GLY A 621 -7.37 -6.87 -7.78
CA GLY A 621 -6.03 -6.56 -8.30
C GLY A 621 -5.92 -6.62 -9.83
N SER A 622 -4.72 -6.85 -10.36
CA SER A 622 -4.43 -6.77 -11.81
C SER A 622 -5.24 -7.74 -12.68
N TYR A 623 -5.64 -8.89 -12.14
CA TYR A 623 -6.34 -9.96 -12.85
C TYR A 623 -7.68 -10.34 -12.20
N ALA A 624 -8.09 -9.66 -11.13
CA ALA A 624 -9.32 -9.95 -10.41
C ALA A 624 -10.01 -8.65 -10.03
N LYS A 625 -11.32 -8.53 -10.23
CA LYS A 625 -12.04 -7.30 -9.87
C LYS A 625 -13.32 -7.57 -9.09
N LYS A 626 -13.43 -6.97 -7.89
CA LYS A 626 -14.71 -6.87 -7.18
C LYS A 626 -15.58 -5.80 -7.83
N PHE A 627 -16.85 -6.11 -8.03
CA PHE A 627 -17.87 -5.26 -8.63
C PHE A 627 -19.17 -5.35 -7.83
N VAL A 628 -19.86 -4.22 -7.68
CA VAL A 628 -21.09 -4.10 -6.92
C VAL A 628 -22.20 -3.63 -7.85
N LEU A 629 -23.28 -4.41 -7.93
CA LEU A 629 -24.50 -4.04 -8.64
C LEU A 629 -25.35 -3.21 -7.67
N LYS A 630 -25.53 -1.93 -7.99
CA LYS A 630 -26.29 -0.96 -7.18
C LYS A 630 -27.70 -0.71 -7.72
N GLY A 631 -28.03 -1.29 -8.88
CA GLY A 631 -29.19 -0.90 -9.69
C GLY A 631 -28.95 0.39 -10.45
N ALA A 632 -30.01 0.92 -11.05
CA ALA A 632 -29.99 2.27 -11.60
C ALA A 632 -29.90 3.29 -10.46
N THR A 633 -28.67 3.64 -10.07
CA THR A 633 -28.39 4.83 -9.26
C THR A 633 -28.98 6.04 -9.96
N GLU A 634 -29.76 6.86 -9.25
CA GLU A 634 -29.87 8.29 -9.59
C GLU A 634 -28.43 8.78 -9.76
N GLU A 635 -28.07 9.27 -10.95
CA GLU A 635 -26.68 9.38 -11.43
C GLU A 635 -25.69 9.60 -10.27
N GLU A 636 -24.84 8.59 -9.96
CA GLU A 636 -23.66 8.85 -9.14
C GLU A 636 -22.83 9.86 -9.91
N THR A 637 -22.96 11.12 -9.50
CA THR A 637 -22.61 12.28 -10.30
C THR A 637 -21.11 12.52 -10.16
N ASP A 638 -20.36 11.70 -10.89
CA ASP A 638 -18.91 11.81 -11.03
C ASP A 638 -18.54 13.25 -11.42
N GLY A 639 -18.15 14.02 -10.40
CA GLY A 639 -17.90 15.45 -10.50
C GLY A 639 -19.08 16.33 -10.99
N LYS A 640 -20.34 16.14 -10.55
CA LYS A 640 -21.32 17.26 -10.54
C LYS A 640 -21.48 17.84 -9.13
N PHE A 641 -20.55 18.71 -8.76
CA PHE A 641 -20.62 19.48 -7.51
C PHE A 641 -21.85 20.41 -7.39
N PHE A 642 -22.66 20.58 -8.44
CA PHE A 642 -24.00 21.19 -8.37
C PHE A 642 -24.97 20.30 -9.15
N ASP A 643 -26.10 20.00 -8.55
CA ASP A 643 -26.93 18.85 -8.88
C ASP A 643 -28.19 19.21 -9.68
N GLU A 644 -29.18 18.31 -9.70
CA GLU A 644 -30.46 18.58 -10.34
C GLU A 644 -31.30 19.63 -9.62
N ALA A 645 -32.28 20.19 -10.34
CA ALA A 645 -33.29 21.07 -9.78
C ALA A 645 -34.19 20.33 -8.77
N SER A 646 -34.36 20.91 -7.58
CA SER A 646 -35.22 20.37 -6.53
C SER A 646 -36.69 20.32 -6.96
N GLN A 647 -37.31 19.14 -6.87
CA GLN A 647 -38.71 18.92 -7.24
C GLN A 647 -39.74 19.50 -6.24
N VAL A 648 -39.28 20.22 -5.21
CA VAL A 648 -40.09 20.59 -4.02
C VAL A 648 -40.83 21.93 -4.19
N GLY A 649 -40.57 22.70 -5.25
CA GLY A 649 -41.21 24.00 -5.52
C GLY A 649 -42.65 23.95 -6.10
N GLY A 650 -43.15 22.77 -6.48
CA GLY A 650 -44.46 22.62 -7.13
C GLY A 650 -45.65 22.87 -6.19
N ASN A 651 -46.57 23.78 -6.56
CA ASN A 651 -47.87 23.89 -5.91
C ASN A 651 -48.65 22.57 -6.03
N VAL A 652 -48.91 21.91 -4.90
CA VAL A 652 -49.70 20.66 -4.87
C VAL A 652 -51.19 20.98 -5.04
N GLU A 653 -51.68 20.99 -6.28
CA GLU A 653 -53.12 20.85 -6.56
C GLU A 653 -53.48 19.37 -6.74
N ASN A 654 -54.45 18.89 -5.95
CA ASN A 654 -55.07 17.56 -6.08
C ASN A 654 -54.14 16.32 -6.00
N GLY A 655 -52.96 16.44 -5.39
CA GLY A 655 -52.13 15.29 -5.00
C GLY A 655 -51.40 14.59 -6.17
N ILE A 656 -51.19 15.29 -7.29
CA ILE A 656 -50.30 14.85 -8.37
C ILE A 656 -49.17 15.86 -8.47
N GLN A 657 -47.94 15.42 -8.27
CA GLN A 657 -46.72 16.24 -8.38
C GLN A 657 -46.29 16.25 -9.86
N THR A 658 -46.17 17.44 -10.46
CA THR A 658 -45.78 17.61 -11.87
C THR A 658 -44.34 18.10 -11.99
N SER A 659 -43.61 17.50 -12.95
CA SER A 659 -42.18 17.67 -13.27
C SER A 659 -41.65 19.10 -13.35
N ASN A 660 -40.41 19.33 -12.87
CA ASN A 660 -39.37 20.32 -13.25
C ASN A 660 -39.77 21.72 -13.77
N ASP A 661 -40.96 22.21 -13.42
CA ASP A 661 -41.51 23.46 -13.97
C ASP A 661 -40.67 24.70 -13.61
N GLU A 662 -39.91 24.70 -12.51
CA GLU A 662 -39.09 25.86 -12.10
C GLU A 662 -37.89 26.10 -13.00
N ILE A 663 -37.10 25.08 -13.35
CA ILE A 663 -35.88 25.24 -14.17
C ILE A 663 -36.19 25.58 -15.64
N VAL A 664 -37.41 25.25 -16.09
CA VAL A 664 -37.97 25.66 -17.39
C VAL A 664 -38.50 27.10 -17.37
N LYS A 665 -38.91 27.61 -16.20
CA LYS A 665 -39.54 28.94 -16.05
C LYS A 665 -38.62 30.01 -15.46
N GLY A 666 -37.47 29.64 -14.89
CA GLY A 666 -36.52 30.54 -14.25
C GLY A 666 -35.32 29.80 -13.65
N LEU A 667 -34.75 30.36 -12.57
CA LEU A 667 -33.78 29.67 -11.73
C LEU A 667 -34.50 28.65 -10.84
N ALA A 668 -33.86 27.50 -10.60
CA ALA A 668 -34.35 26.48 -9.66
C ALA A 668 -33.42 26.33 -8.45
N SER A 669 -33.97 25.87 -7.33
CA SER A 669 -33.14 25.53 -6.16
C SER A 669 -32.38 24.21 -6.40
N PRO A 670 -31.09 24.10 -6.04
CA PRO A 670 -30.37 22.82 -6.00
C PRO A 670 -30.92 21.86 -4.93
N VAL A 671 -30.64 20.55 -5.04
CA VAL A 671 -31.12 19.51 -4.11
C VAL A 671 -30.23 19.35 -2.88
N ASN A 672 -28.91 19.43 -3.06
CA ASN A 672 -27.88 19.16 -2.06
C ASN A 672 -27.20 20.45 -1.54
N TYR A 673 -27.69 21.62 -1.95
CA TYR A 673 -27.16 22.92 -1.52
C TYR A 673 -28.23 23.81 -0.93
N THR A 674 -27.86 24.50 0.16
CA THR A 674 -28.72 25.44 0.89
C THR A 674 -28.20 26.86 0.67
N GLY A 675 -28.99 27.71 0.00
CA GLY A 675 -28.65 29.10 -0.25
C GLY A 675 -28.93 30.00 0.95
N VAL A 676 -27.97 30.81 1.37
CA VAL A 676 -28.09 31.74 2.51
C VAL A 676 -27.36 33.07 2.25
N TYR A 677 -27.76 34.12 2.96
CA TYR A 677 -27.07 35.43 2.95
C TYR A 677 -25.79 35.40 3.80
N GLY A 678 -24.74 36.08 3.34
CA GLY A 678 -23.47 36.19 4.06
C GLY A 678 -23.60 37.07 5.30
N GLY A 679 -23.03 36.62 6.43
CA GLY A 679 -23.25 37.23 7.74
C GLY A 679 -24.60 36.88 8.39
N SER A 680 -25.29 35.84 7.91
CA SER A 680 -26.45 35.25 8.60
C SER A 680 -26.03 34.30 9.73
N GLY A 681 -26.94 34.01 10.66
CA GLY A 681 -26.68 33.08 11.79
C GLY A 681 -26.35 31.64 11.38
N PHE A 682 -26.56 31.27 10.11
CA PHE A 682 -26.11 29.99 9.55
C PHE A 682 -24.59 29.92 9.37
N VAL A 683 -23.90 31.07 9.32
CA VAL A 683 -22.48 31.16 8.99
C VAL A 683 -21.65 31.94 10.01
N THR A 684 -22.23 32.90 10.72
CA THR A 684 -21.52 33.73 11.72
C THR A 684 -22.19 33.67 13.09
N ASP A 685 -21.48 34.03 14.15
CA ASP A 685 -22.01 34.20 15.52
C ASP A 685 -22.25 35.68 15.90
N ASP A 686 -21.97 36.61 14.97
CA ASP A 686 -22.12 38.04 15.22
C ASP A 686 -23.60 38.46 15.37
N GLU A 687 -24.04 38.63 16.62
CA GLU A 687 -25.39 39.05 16.97
C GLU A 687 -25.80 40.43 16.42
N THR A 688 -24.86 41.24 15.90
CA THR A 688 -25.17 42.59 15.43
C THR A 688 -26.01 42.62 14.14
N ASN A 689 -25.97 41.58 13.32
CA ASN A 689 -26.68 41.53 12.02
C ASN A 689 -28.07 40.85 12.07
N ILE A 690 -28.44 40.16 13.16
CA ILE A 690 -29.65 39.31 13.23
C ILE A 690 -30.99 40.12 13.27
N ASN A 691 -30.95 41.44 13.12
CA ASN A 691 -32.11 42.32 13.33
C ASN A 691 -32.93 42.66 12.06
N GLN A 692 -32.79 41.91 10.96
CA GLN A 692 -33.67 42.02 9.78
C GLN A 692 -34.24 40.66 9.36
N SER A 693 -35.55 40.59 9.11
CA SER A 693 -36.27 39.30 8.94
C SER A 693 -35.85 38.47 7.73
N TRP A 694 -35.26 39.09 6.71
CA TRP A 694 -34.82 38.41 5.48
C TRP A 694 -33.46 37.71 5.62
N TYR A 695 -32.68 37.99 6.67
CA TYR A 695 -31.41 37.29 6.96
C TYR A 695 -31.58 35.86 7.46
N ALA A 696 -32.82 35.44 7.78
CA ALA A 696 -33.16 34.09 8.23
C ALA A 696 -33.81 33.22 7.12
N GLU A 697 -33.99 33.75 5.90
CA GLU A 697 -34.64 33.03 4.80
C GLU A 697 -33.64 32.13 4.05
N ILE A 698 -33.78 30.82 4.24
CA ILE A 698 -33.13 29.80 3.39
C ILE A 698 -33.72 29.85 1.98
N ASN A 699 -32.87 29.81 0.96
CA ASN A 699 -33.24 29.91 -0.47
C ASN A 699 -34.07 31.16 -0.81
N GLY A 700 -33.98 32.22 -0.01
CA GLY A 700 -34.78 33.45 -0.17
C GLY A 700 -34.38 34.32 -1.37
N ASN A 701 -33.14 34.17 -1.89
CA ASN A 701 -32.66 34.99 -2.99
C ASN A 701 -33.14 34.49 -4.36
N LYS A 702 -34.19 35.12 -4.89
CA LYS A 702 -34.79 34.85 -6.21
C LYS A 702 -33.86 35.10 -7.41
N PHE A 703 -32.66 35.60 -7.18
CA PHE A 703 -31.62 35.80 -8.20
C PHE A 703 -30.48 34.78 -8.10
N ALA A 704 -30.61 33.75 -7.26
CA ALA A 704 -29.65 32.68 -7.09
C ALA A 704 -30.31 31.30 -7.29
N GLY A 705 -29.60 30.38 -7.92
CA GLY A 705 -30.09 29.03 -8.24
C GLY A 705 -29.46 28.45 -9.50
N ILE A 706 -29.83 27.22 -9.85
CA ILE A 706 -29.38 26.55 -11.08
C ILE A 706 -30.02 27.23 -12.30
N ILE A 707 -29.21 27.55 -13.31
CA ILE A 707 -29.63 28.11 -14.60
C ILE A 707 -29.46 27.06 -15.70
N ASN A 708 -30.55 26.62 -16.34
CA ASN A 708 -30.42 25.77 -17.55
C ASN A 708 -30.27 26.64 -18.81
N LYS A 709 -29.14 26.47 -19.49
CA LYS A 709 -28.78 27.17 -20.73
C LYS A 709 -29.73 26.88 -21.90
N GLU A 710 -30.29 25.67 -21.97
CA GLU A 710 -31.17 25.23 -23.07
C GLU A 710 -32.59 25.78 -22.91
N GLU A 711 -33.03 26.02 -21.67
CA GLU A 711 -34.36 26.53 -21.32
C GLU A 711 -34.48 28.07 -21.29
N LEU A 712 -33.40 28.80 -21.60
CA LEU A 712 -33.39 30.27 -21.54
C LEU A 712 -34.42 30.95 -22.45
N GLU A 713 -34.84 30.31 -23.55
CA GLU A 713 -35.91 30.85 -24.39
C GLU A 713 -37.31 30.64 -23.76
N ASN A 714 -37.46 29.62 -22.91
CA ASN A 714 -38.73 29.21 -22.30
C ASN A 714 -39.04 29.91 -20.96
N TRP A 715 -38.05 30.48 -20.26
CA TRP A 715 -38.31 31.13 -18.96
C TRP A 715 -39.31 32.29 -19.06
N ASP A 716 -40.14 32.42 -18.01
CA ASP A 716 -41.17 33.45 -17.88
C ASP A 716 -40.65 34.88 -18.07
N VAL A 717 -41.43 35.69 -18.78
CA VAL A 717 -41.12 37.11 -19.03
C VAL A 717 -41.49 37.95 -17.81
N ASN A 718 -40.56 38.03 -16.86
CA ASN A 718 -40.62 38.93 -15.71
C ASN A 718 -39.33 39.78 -15.59
N GLU A 719 -39.35 40.80 -14.74
CA GLU A 719 -38.24 41.76 -14.57
C GLU A 719 -36.92 41.07 -14.16
N TYR A 720 -37.01 40.08 -13.26
CA TYR A 720 -35.87 39.36 -12.70
C TYR A 720 -35.20 38.44 -13.73
N ASN A 721 -35.99 37.56 -14.37
CA ASN A 721 -35.54 36.68 -15.45
C ASN A 721 -34.94 37.48 -16.61
N THR A 722 -35.52 38.64 -16.95
CA THR A 722 -35.00 39.51 -18.02
C THR A 722 -33.64 40.10 -17.65
N ALA A 723 -33.45 40.55 -16.40
CA ALA A 723 -32.16 41.06 -15.93
C ALA A 723 -31.07 39.97 -15.95
N ILE A 724 -31.40 38.77 -15.45
CA ILE A 724 -30.49 37.62 -15.43
C ILE A 724 -30.07 37.21 -16.86
N LYS A 725 -31.03 36.94 -17.77
CA LYS A 725 -30.73 36.53 -19.15
C LYS A 725 -29.79 37.53 -19.84
N ASN A 726 -30.05 38.83 -19.70
CA ASN A 726 -29.23 39.89 -20.29
C ASN A 726 -27.80 39.97 -19.71
N ALA A 727 -27.58 39.49 -18.48
CA ALA A 727 -26.28 39.52 -17.83
C ALA A 727 -25.39 38.29 -18.16
N VAL A 728 -25.98 37.12 -18.40
CA VAL A 728 -25.22 35.84 -18.45
C VAL A 728 -25.37 35.02 -19.73
N ALA A 729 -26.34 35.30 -20.62
CA ALA A 729 -26.62 34.42 -21.76
C ALA A 729 -25.44 34.25 -22.75
N ASP A 730 -24.58 35.27 -22.92
CA ASP A 730 -23.37 35.18 -23.74
C ASP A 730 -22.13 34.66 -22.97
N LYS A 731 -22.28 34.31 -21.68
CA LYS A 731 -21.21 33.93 -20.76
C LYS A 731 -21.20 32.45 -20.36
N LEU A 732 -22.34 31.76 -20.42
CA LEU A 732 -22.46 30.35 -19.99
C LEU A 732 -21.46 29.40 -20.68
N GLY A 733 -21.04 29.71 -21.92
CA GLY A 733 -19.97 28.97 -22.59
C GLY A 733 -20.36 27.52 -22.86
N ASP A 734 -19.59 26.58 -22.31
CA ASP A 734 -19.80 25.13 -22.35
C ASP A 734 -20.63 24.58 -21.17
N ALA A 735 -20.90 25.38 -20.14
CA ALA A 735 -21.72 24.95 -19.00
C ALA A 735 -23.21 24.86 -19.38
N THR A 736 -23.86 23.74 -19.04
CA THR A 736 -25.28 23.50 -19.32
C THR A 736 -26.19 23.92 -18.17
N GLN A 737 -25.83 23.56 -16.93
CA GLN A 737 -26.61 23.83 -15.71
C GLN A 737 -25.74 24.37 -14.55
N PRO A 738 -24.96 25.46 -14.73
CA PRO A 738 -24.19 26.02 -13.64
C PRO A 738 -25.10 26.62 -12.55
N LEU A 739 -24.56 26.69 -11.33
CA LEU A 739 -25.16 27.40 -10.21
C LEU A 739 -24.86 28.91 -10.34
N LEU A 740 -25.89 29.73 -10.52
CA LEU A 740 -25.78 31.18 -10.65
C LEU A 740 -26.09 31.89 -9.34
N ILE A 741 -25.34 32.96 -9.04
CA ILE A 741 -25.71 33.98 -8.06
C ILE A 741 -25.61 35.34 -8.74
N TYR A 742 -26.76 35.99 -8.98
CA TYR A 742 -26.84 37.36 -9.47
C TYR A 742 -27.24 38.29 -8.33
N ASN A 743 -26.47 39.34 -8.07
CA ASN A 743 -26.72 40.30 -6.99
C ASN A 743 -27.10 41.65 -7.57
N ASN A 744 -28.36 42.03 -7.40
CA ASN A 744 -28.88 43.34 -7.79
C ASN A 744 -28.68 44.42 -6.69
N GLN A 745 -28.09 44.03 -5.55
CA GLN A 745 -27.74 44.88 -4.41
C GLN A 745 -26.35 44.49 -3.89
N ALA A 746 -25.78 45.30 -3.01
CA ALA A 746 -24.49 45.01 -2.39
C ALA A 746 -24.66 44.05 -1.19
N THR A 747 -24.91 42.78 -1.48
CA THR A 747 -25.30 41.73 -0.52
C THR A 747 -24.63 40.41 -0.86
N SER A 748 -23.76 39.89 0.01
CA SER A 748 -23.16 38.56 -0.19
C SER A 748 -24.20 37.45 -0.08
N TYR A 749 -24.10 36.44 -0.94
CA TYR A 749 -24.95 35.25 -0.93
C TYR A 749 -24.13 34.04 -1.37
N GLY A 750 -24.39 32.88 -0.78
CA GLY A 750 -23.66 31.65 -1.05
C GLY A 750 -24.51 30.42 -0.85
N PHE A 751 -23.96 29.28 -1.26
CA PHE A 751 -24.59 27.98 -1.18
C PHE A 751 -23.72 27.03 -0.35
N LEU A 752 -24.36 26.43 0.66
CA LEU A 752 -23.76 25.48 1.60
C LEU A 752 -24.10 24.07 1.11
N GLY A 753 -23.08 23.29 0.75
CA GLY A 753 -23.25 21.88 0.39
C GLY A 753 -23.56 20.99 1.59
N LYS A 754 -23.92 19.74 1.32
CA LYS A 754 -23.95 18.67 2.33
C LYS A 754 -22.54 18.35 2.84
N SER A 755 -22.47 17.75 4.02
CA SER A 755 -21.24 17.16 4.54
C SER A 755 -20.79 16.01 3.64
N GLN A 756 -19.47 15.90 3.47
CA GLN A 756 -18.75 14.83 2.79
C GLN A 756 -17.56 14.42 3.67
N THR A 757 -17.05 13.22 3.47
CA THR A 757 -15.89 12.69 4.20
C THR A 757 -14.81 12.34 3.20
N ILE A 758 -13.56 12.68 3.53
CA ILE A 758 -12.37 12.14 2.88
C ILE A 758 -11.76 11.16 3.88
N GLU A 759 -11.75 9.87 3.52
CA GLU A 759 -11.25 8.81 4.39
C GLU A 759 -9.78 9.01 4.79
N ALA A 760 -9.38 8.47 5.94
CA ALA A 760 -7.99 8.50 6.40
C ALA A 760 -7.04 7.80 5.42
N ASN A 761 -5.79 8.29 5.33
CA ASN A 761 -4.73 7.75 4.47
C ASN A 761 -5.10 7.69 2.97
N THR A 762 -5.87 8.66 2.46
CA THR A 762 -6.31 8.71 1.05
C THR A 762 -5.93 10.01 0.34
N TYR A 763 -6.02 9.98 -0.99
CA TYR A 763 -5.79 11.11 -1.88
C TYR A 763 -7.10 11.52 -2.56
N ALA A 764 -7.52 12.77 -2.38
CA ALA A 764 -8.78 13.30 -2.90
C ALA A 764 -8.62 14.64 -3.64
N THR A 765 -9.48 14.85 -4.65
CA THR A 765 -9.57 16.09 -5.42
C THR A 765 -10.95 16.72 -5.25
N VAL A 766 -11.03 17.96 -4.76
CA VAL A 766 -12.27 18.76 -4.77
C VAL A 766 -12.10 19.87 -5.80
N SER A 767 -12.94 19.94 -6.84
CA SER A 767 -12.73 20.88 -7.95
C SER A 767 -14.01 21.60 -8.40
N VAL A 768 -13.91 22.92 -8.56
CA VAL A 768 -15.01 23.81 -8.94
C VAL A 768 -14.54 24.78 -10.02
N ARG A 769 -15.32 24.93 -11.09
CA ARG A 769 -15.15 26.00 -12.08
C ARG A 769 -15.88 27.24 -11.59
N VAL A 770 -15.20 28.38 -11.59
CA VAL A 770 -15.72 29.66 -11.08
C VAL A 770 -15.63 30.72 -12.17
N MET A 771 -16.73 31.40 -12.46
CA MET A 771 -16.76 32.59 -13.33
C MET A 771 -17.23 33.81 -12.55
N VAL A 772 -16.50 34.91 -12.67
CA VAL A 772 -16.75 36.15 -11.93
C VAL A 772 -16.86 37.31 -12.91
N SER A 773 -17.91 38.11 -12.77
CA SER A 773 -18.07 39.35 -13.52
C SER A 773 -17.01 40.41 -13.13
N ALA A 774 -16.76 41.38 -14.01
CA ALA A 774 -15.73 42.40 -13.79
C ALA A 774 -16.01 43.23 -12.52
N ASP A 775 -15.00 43.35 -11.66
CA ASP A 775 -15.05 43.97 -10.31
C ASP A 775 -15.92 43.24 -9.26
N ALA A 776 -16.36 42.00 -9.52
CA ALA A 776 -16.94 41.12 -8.49
C ALA A 776 -15.86 40.21 -7.88
N GLN A 777 -16.23 39.54 -6.79
CA GLN A 777 -15.45 38.45 -6.21
C GLN A 777 -16.33 37.23 -5.93
N ALA A 778 -15.70 36.07 -5.98
CA ALA A 778 -16.23 34.80 -5.51
C ALA A 778 -15.24 34.17 -4.52
N ASN A 779 -15.74 33.38 -3.57
CA ASN A 779 -14.90 32.59 -2.68
C ASN A 779 -15.40 31.14 -2.67
N VAL A 780 -14.45 30.21 -2.54
CA VAL A 780 -14.71 28.77 -2.38
C VAL A 780 -14.04 28.35 -1.08
N TYR A 781 -14.78 27.65 -0.21
CA TYR A 781 -14.31 27.17 1.08
C TYR A 781 -14.59 25.68 1.22
N LEU A 782 -13.67 24.94 1.82
CA LEU A 782 -13.99 23.68 2.48
C LEU A 782 -14.20 24.01 3.96
N ILE A 783 -15.45 23.93 4.44
CA ILE A 783 -15.79 24.20 5.84
C ILE A 783 -15.63 22.91 6.64
N ASP A 784 -14.98 23.02 7.78
CA ASP A 784 -14.77 21.93 8.73
C ASP A 784 -16.12 21.53 9.34
N MET A 785 -16.43 20.24 9.29
CA MET A 785 -17.68 19.68 9.83
C MET A 785 -17.47 18.99 11.18
N ASP A 786 -16.24 18.88 11.68
CA ASP A 786 -15.91 18.41 13.03
C ASP A 786 -15.87 19.59 14.04
N ASP A 787 -15.72 20.83 13.55
CA ASP A 787 -16.05 22.06 14.30
C ASP A 787 -17.51 22.06 14.74
N LYS A 788 -17.75 22.05 16.06
CA LYS A 788 -19.09 22.06 16.70
C LYS A 788 -20.02 23.19 16.23
N THR A 789 -19.48 24.29 15.71
CA THR A 789 -20.27 25.41 15.17
C THR A 789 -20.53 25.28 13.66
N HIS A 790 -19.74 24.44 12.97
CA HIS A 790 -19.61 24.32 11.52
C HIS A 790 -19.35 25.68 10.83
N LYS A 791 -18.46 26.50 11.39
CA LYS A 791 -18.15 27.85 10.89
C LYS A 791 -16.69 28.05 10.50
N SER A 792 -15.80 27.21 10.99
CA SER A 792 -14.37 27.22 10.68
C SER A 792 -14.11 26.65 9.28
N THR A 793 -13.13 27.22 8.57
CA THR A 793 -12.62 26.57 7.35
C THR A 793 -11.74 25.41 7.76
N LEU A 794 -11.76 24.30 7.01
CA LEU A 794 -10.82 23.21 7.20
C LEU A 794 -9.40 23.77 7.04
N ASN A 795 -8.55 23.51 8.02
CA ASN A 795 -7.25 24.15 8.18
C ASN A 795 -6.13 23.12 8.28
N TRP A 796 -4.98 23.41 7.67
CA TRP A 796 -3.73 22.73 8.01
C TRP A 796 -2.85 23.61 8.91
N SER A 797 -2.17 23.03 9.88
CA SER A 797 -1.20 23.72 10.73
C SER A 797 -0.12 22.75 11.23
N SER A 798 1.01 23.29 11.69
CA SER A 798 2.05 22.51 12.37
C SER A 798 2.67 23.31 13.51
N GLY A 799 3.09 22.60 14.55
CA GLY A 799 3.90 23.15 15.63
C GLY A 799 5.32 23.53 15.19
N VAL A 800 6.12 23.97 16.16
CA VAL A 800 7.59 24.06 16.03
C VAL A 800 8.14 22.64 15.96
N THR A 801 9.03 22.34 15.02
CA THR A 801 9.70 21.03 14.97
C THR A 801 11.22 21.13 14.98
N TYR A 802 11.89 20.09 15.47
CA TYR A 802 13.34 20.00 15.54
C TYR A 802 13.90 18.87 14.65
N TRP A 803 15.23 18.76 14.59
CA TRP A 803 15.89 17.60 14.01
C TRP A 803 16.14 16.57 15.11
N TYR A 804 15.76 15.32 14.90
CA TYR A 804 16.05 14.21 15.81
C TYR A 804 16.92 13.17 15.11
N ASP A 805 17.93 12.65 15.81
CA ASP A 805 18.55 11.38 15.43
C ASP A 805 17.67 10.20 15.87
N ASP A 806 18.02 8.99 15.44
CA ASP A 806 17.21 7.79 15.70
C ASP A 806 17.19 7.40 17.19
N ASP A 807 18.15 7.90 18.00
CA ASP A 807 18.16 7.82 19.46
C ASP A 807 17.24 8.89 20.13
N GLY A 808 16.49 9.68 19.34
CA GLY A 808 15.63 10.75 19.82
C GLY A 808 16.33 12.01 20.34
N ASN A 809 17.65 12.18 20.09
CA ASN A 809 18.39 13.38 20.52
C ASN A 809 18.19 14.55 19.54
N ILE A 810 18.08 15.77 20.08
CA ILE A 810 17.89 16.98 19.27
C ILE A 810 19.22 17.40 18.61
N CYS A 811 19.19 17.56 17.31
CA CYS A 811 20.28 17.95 16.43
C CYS A 811 20.11 19.39 15.91
N THR A 812 21.22 20.06 15.57
CA THR A 812 21.21 21.41 14.95
C THR A 812 21.15 21.40 13.42
N VAL A 813 21.37 20.23 12.82
CA VAL A 813 21.33 19.99 11.37
C VAL A 813 20.79 18.58 11.14
N ASP A 814 20.46 18.28 9.88
CA ASP A 814 20.04 16.96 9.42
C ASP A 814 21.03 15.84 9.84
N PRO A 815 20.61 14.88 10.70
CA PRO A 815 21.47 13.80 11.17
C PRO A 815 21.75 12.74 10.10
N THR A 816 20.93 12.67 9.04
CA THR A 816 21.18 11.79 7.87
C THR A 816 22.30 12.35 6.97
N SER A 817 22.71 13.60 7.18
CA SER A 817 23.77 14.24 6.41
C SER A 817 25.13 13.59 6.67
N LYS A 818 25.81 13.19 5.60
CA LYS A 818 27.22 12.74 5.63
C LYS A 818 28.22 13.69 6.32
N ASP A 819 27.86 14.97 6.49
CA ASP A 819 28.70 16.01 7.08
C ASP A 819 28.38 16.25 8.59
N PHE A 820 27.39 15.53 9.13
CA PHE A 820 26.94 15.51 10.52
C PHE A 820 28.02 14.96 11.47
N LYS A 821 28.05 15.50 12.70
CA LYS A 821 29.03 15.15 13.72
C LYS A 821 28.37 15.03 15.09
N LYS A 822 29.00 14.28 15.99
CA LYS A 822 28.61 14.21 17.43
C LYS A 822 28.67 15.56 18.18
N THR A 823 29.19 16.62 17.54
CA THR A 823 29.18 18.03 18.03
C THR A 823 27.96 18.81 17.58
N ASP A 824 27.10 18.22 16.75
CA ASP A 824 25.94 18.85 16.13
C ASP A 824 24.63 18.39 16.82
N VAL A 825 24.70 17.28 17.58
CA VAL A 825 23.73 16.89 18.64
C VAL A 825 23.76 17.96 19.73
N ALA A 826 22.69 18.74 19.86
CA ALA A 826 22.54 19.85 20.80
C ALA A 826 22.06 19.41 22.18
N PHE A 827 21.05 18.54 22.24
CA PHE A 827 20.46 18.04 23.49
C PHE A 827 20.27 16.53 23.41
N LYS A 828 20.45 15.86 24.54
CA LYS A 828 20.24 14.43 24.69
C LYS A 828 18.94 14.15 25.42
N LEU A 829 18.17 13.19 24.93
CA LEU A 829 17.01 12.65 25.64
C LEU A 829 17.49 11.95 26.93
N GLN A 830 16.76 12.13 28.03
CA GLN A 830 17.02 11.53 29.33
C GLN A 830 15.89 10.55 29.71
N SER A 831 16.13 9.65 30.67
CA SER A 831 15.15 8.62 31.09
C SER A 831 13.85 9.15 31.73
N ASN A 832 13.76 10.45 31.97
CA ASN A 832 12.54 11.15 32.42
C ASN A 832 11.83 11.92 31.28
N GLY A 833 12.14 11.58 30.02
CA GLY A 833 11.53 12.17 28.83
C GLY A 833 11.92 13.62 28.54
N LEU A 834 12.87 14.18 29.30
CA LEU A 834 13.31 15.57 29.16
C LEU A 834 14.68 15.66 28.50
N TYR A 835 14.95 16.80 27.89
CA TYR A 835 16.21 17.08 27.21
C TYR A 835 17.21 17.78 28.10
N GLN A 836 18.46 17.31 28.09
CA GLN A 836 19.62 18.02 28.69
C GLN A 836 20.65 18.37 27.63
N VAL A 837 21.31 19.53 27.78
CA VAL A 837 22.25 20.02 26.78
C VAL A 837 23.51 19.15 26.70
N ASN A 838 23.88 18.74 25.48
CA ASN A 838 25.14 18.08 25.22
C ASN A 838 26.28 19.10 25.38
N THR A 839 27.10 18.97 26.41
CA THR A 839 28.24 19.88 26.64
C THR A 839 29.32 19.83 25.54
N LYS A 840 29.26 18.86 24.63
CA LYS A 840 30.10 18.75 23.41
C LYS A 840 29.48 19.46 22.19
N TRP A 841 28.25 19.96 22.30
CA TRP A 841 27.60 20.75 21.25
C TRP A 841 28.40 22.02 20.95
N SER A 842 28.65 22.28 19.67
CA SER A 842 29.41 23.46 19.21
C SER A 842 28.79 24.80 19.67
N GLY A 843 27.47 24.86 19.85
CA GLY A 843 26.75 26.05 20.33
C GLY A 843 26.70 26.23 21.86
N TYR A 844 27.10 25.23 22.66
CA TYR A 844 26.91 25.24 24.12
C TYR A 844 27.53 26.46 24.83
N ALA A 845 28.73 26.88 24.41
CA ALA A 845 29.42 28.03 25.01
C ALA A 845 28.74 29.39 24.73
N THR A 846 27.84 29.43 23.73
CA THR A 846 27.13 30.65 23.30
C THR A 846 25.63 30.64 23.61
N SER A 847 25.05 29.48 23.93
CA SER A 847 23.61 29.34 24.17
C SER A 847 23.15 29.78 25.56
N GLY A 848 24.08 29.91 26.52
CA GLY A 848 23.80 30.46 27.86
C GLY A 848 23.00 29.52 28.79
N VAL A 849 22.78 28.27 28.38
CA VAL A 849 22.10 27.24 29.17
C VAL A 849 23.05 26.55 30.15
N ASN A 850 22.54 26.02 31.26
CA ASN A 850 23.36 25.22 32.19
C ASN A 850 23.22 23.72 31.87
N ALA A 851 24.29 22.95 32.08
CA ALA A 851 24.31 21.51 31.85
C ALA A 851 23.23 20.70 32.62
N ASN A 852 22.73 21.23 33.74
CA ASN A 852 21.76 20.57 34.61
C ASN A 852 20.32 21.10 34.43
N ASP A 853 20.09 22.03 33.50
CA ASP A 853 18.74 22.52 33.18
C ASP A 853 18.02 21.49 32.29
N TYR A 854 16.73 21.24 32.54
CA TYR A 854 15.88 20.41 31.68
C TYR A 854 15.11 21.25 30.66
N PHE A 855 14.90 20.68 29.47
CA PHE A 855 14.24 21.31 28.33
C PHE A 855 13.19 20.38 27.71
N ALA A 856 12.20 20.97 27.04
CA ALA A 856 11.22 20.27 26.20
C ALA A 856 10.66 21.23 25.14
N ASN A 857 9.97 20.70 24.12
CA ASN A 857 9.27 21.53 23.13
C ASN A 857 7.93 22.01 23.70
N LEU A 858 7.98 23.00 24.59
CA LEU A 858 6.79 23.55 25.25
C LEU A 858 5.89 24.35 24.30
N SER A 859 6.29 24.54 23.03
CA SER A 859 5.63 25.42 22.06
C SER A 859 4.39 24.81 21.40
N ASN A 860 4.27 23.47 21.41
CA ASN A 860 3.25 22.75 20.63
C ASN A 860 2.02 22.34 21.46
N TYR A 861 2.09 22.44 22.79
CA TYR A 861 0.99 22.09 23.69
C TYR A 861 0.00 23.24 23.83
N GLU A 862 -1.28 22.90 23.92
CA GLU A 862 -2.33 23.87 24.23
C GLU A 862 -2.20 24.34 25.68
N LYS A 863 -2.69 25.54 25.97
CA LYS A 863 -2.54 26.16 27.29
C LYS A 863 -3.91 26.32 27.97
N ASP A 864 -4.05 25.76 29.16
CA ASP A 864 -5.25 25.94 29.97
C ASP A 864 -5.47 27.43 30.32
N GLU A 865 -6.66 27.95 30.04
CA GLU A 865 -6.99 29.38 30.25
C GLU A 865 -7.07 29.78 31.74
N VAL A 866 -7.27 28.81 32.64
CA VAL A 866 -7.50 29.03 34.08
C VAL A 866 -6.22 28.81 34.88
N THR A 867 -5.56 27.66 34.73
CA THR A 867 -4.37 27.27 35.49
C THR A 867 -3.08 27.78 34.85
N ASN A 868 -3.08 27.97 33.52
CA ASN A 868 -1.91 28.20 32.66
C ASN A 868 -1.01 26.96 32.45
N ASP A 869 -1.45 25.77 32.86
CA ASP A 869 -0.77 24.51 32.56
C ASP A 869 -0.77 24.22 31.04
N LEU A 870 0.16 23.38 30.59
CA LEU A 870 0.22 22.90 29.21
C LEU A 870 -0.42 21.52 29.09
N LEU A 871 -1.27 21.36 28.09
CA LEU A 871 -2.13 20.19 27.88
C LEU A 871 -1.74 19.42 26.62
N VAL A 872 -1.74 18.09 26.72
CA VAL A 872 -1.79 17.15 25.60
C VAL A 872 -3.12 17.36 24.87
N SER A 873 -3.12 17.27 23.54
CA SER A 873 -4.37 17.39 22.79
C SER A 873 -5.32 16.23 23.07
N LYS A 874 -6.62 16.49 22.97
CA LYS A 874 -7.67 15.48 23.09
C LYS A 874 -7.36 14.25 22.22
N ASP A 875 -7.70 13.07 22.74
CA ASP A 875 -7.48 11.77 22.10
C ASP A 875 -6.00 11.32 22.01
N GLY A 876 -5.08 12.07 22.63
CA GLY A 876 -3.69 11.65 22.83
C GLY A 876 -3.54 10.43 23.74
N VAL A 877 -2.32 9.89 23.80
CA VAL A 877 -2.02 8.61 24.46
C VAL A 877 -1.55 8.82 25.90
N SER A 878 -2.05 8.02 26.84
CA SER A 878 -1.59 7.99 28.23
C SER A 878 -0.51 6.93 28.44
N TYR A 879 0.24 6.99 29.54
CA TYR A 879 1.36 6.09 29.81
C TYR A 879 0.93 4.64 30.16
N ASP A 880 -0.36 4.41 30.47
CA ASP A 880 -0.90 3.14 31.03
C ASP A 880 -2.00 2.55 30.10
N TYR A 881 -1.72 2.63 28.78
CA TYR A 881 -2.32 1.99 27.59
C TYR A 881 -3.82 1.78 27.35
N ASN A 882 -4.73 2.09 28.27
CA ASN A 882 -6.15 1.80 28.09
C ASN A 882 -7.09 3.02 28.05
N GLU A 883 -6.62 4.23 28.36
CA GLU A 883 -7.46 5.45 28.34
C GLU A 883 -6.85 6.60 27.54
N LYS A 884 -7.66 7.21 26.67
CA LYS A 884 -7.35 8.45 25.93
C LYS A 884 -7.74 9.68 26.74
N TRP A 885 -6.84 10.67 26.85
CA TRP A 885 -7.08 11.89 27.60
C TRP A 885 -8.29 12.67 27.03
N GLN A 886 -9.29 12.93 27.86
CA GLN A 886 -10.53 13.64 27.45
C GLN A 886 -10.49 15.16 27.72
N ASN A 887 -9.48 15.64 28.45
CA ASN A 887 -9.28 17.05 28.84
C ASN A 887 -10.39 17.67 29.70
N ASP A 888 -11.02 16.87 30.57
CA ASP A 888 -12.10 17.26 31.49
C ASP A 888 -11.61 17.98 32.80
N GLY A 889 -10.40 18.57 32.79
CA GLY A 889 -9.99 19.58 33.77
C GLY A 889 -9.21 19.10 35.01
N ASN A 890 -8.71 17.87 35.04
CA ASN A 890 -7.60 17.42 35.91
C ASN A 890 -6.69 16.37 35.23
N ASP A 891 -7.00 16.07 33.97
CA ASP A 891 -6.42 15.02 33.16
C ASP A 891 -5.99 15.69 31.84
N GLY A 892 -4.78 15.42 31.37
CA GLY A 892 -4.20 15.95 30.12
C GLY A 892 -2.91 16.76 30.30
N ILE A 893 -2.40 16.95 31.52
CA ILE A 893 -1.35 17.93 31.81
C ILE A 893 0.06 17.42 31.41
N ALA A 894 0.59 17.94 30.31
CA ALA A 894 1.97 17.73 29.88
C ALA A 894 2.99 18.45 30.79
N PHE A 895 2.70 19.70 31.18
CA PHE A 895 3.57 20.50 32.06
C PHE A 895 2.80 21.45 32.96
N TYR A 896 3.21 21.53 34.23
CA TYR A 896 2.54 22.30 35.28
C TYR A 896 3.12 23.72 35.40
N TYR A 897 2.28 24.74 35.45
CA TYR A 897 2.69 26.15 35.55
C TYR A 897 2.63 26.67 36.98
N LYS A 898 3.69 27.37 37.40
CA LYS A 898 3.71 28.08 38.68
C LYS A 898 4.72 29.21 38.71
N ASP A 899 4.31 30.36 39.27
CA ASP A 899 5.17 31.52 39.54
C ASP A 899 6.03 31.99 38.32
N GLY A 900 5.53 31.78 37.09
CA GLY A 900 6.23 32.14 35.85
C GLY A 900 7.10 31.04 35.24
N VAL A 901 7.07 29.82 35.77
CA VAL A 901 7.94 28.69 35.39
C VAL A 901 7.08 27.45 35.11
N TYR A 902 7.45 26.68 34.08
CA TYR A 902 6.87 25.36 33.82
C TYR A 902 7.66 24.26 34.53
N TYR A 903 6.96 23.21 34.95
CA TYR A 903 7.50 22.09 35.71
C TYR A 903 7.02 20.76 35.11
N ALA A 904 7.89 19.76 35.13
CA ALA A 904 7.56 18.41 34.66
C ALA A 904 6.47 17.72 35.51
N TYR A 905 6.33 18.12 36.79
CA TYR A 905 5.51 17.44 37.79
C TYR A 905 4.71 18.43 38.65
N SER A 906 3.55 17.98 39.13
CA SER A 906 2.63 18.72 40.01
C SER A 906 3.21 19.10 41.39
N ASN A 907 4.35 18.52 41.77
CA ASN A 907 5.08 18.89 42.99
C ASN A 907 5.94 20.17 42.83
N TYR A 908 6.10 20.67 41.60
CA TYR A 908 6.92 21.83 41.23
C TYR A 908 8.42 21.72 41.62
N THR A 909 9.01 20.52 41.59
CA THR A 909 10.44 20.33 41.93
C THR A 909 11.39 20.37 40.73
N THR A 910 10.89 20.11 39.53
CA THR A 910 11.72 19.95 38.31
C THR A 910 11.33 20.99 37.25
N PRO A 911 11.99 22.17 37.23
CA PRO A 911 11.74 23.20 36.23
C PRO A 911 12.10 22.73 34.82
N VAL A 912 11.27 23.08 33.84
CA VAL A 912 11.48 22.79 32.42
C VAL A 912 11.48 24.11 31.65
N LYS A 913 12.44 24.26 30.73
CA LYS A 913 12.58 25.42 29.84
C LYS A 913 12.15 25.06 28.42
N ASN A 914 11.63 26.03 27.68
CA ASN A 914 11.28 25.80 26.29
C ASN A 914 12.55 25.73 25.42
N LEU A 915 12.61 24.76 24.51
CA LEU A 915 13.67 24.68 23.49
C LEU A 915 13.71 25.93 22.59
N ALA A 916 12.57 26.57 22.34
CA ALA A 916 12.49 27.79 21.53
C ALA A 916 13.22 29.00 22.17
N ASP A 917 13.47 28.98 23.48
CA ASP A 917 14.22 30.03 24.18
C ASP A 917 15.76 29.83 24.13
N VAL A 918 16.24 28.70 23.59
CA VAL A 918 17.66 28.35 23.57
C VAL A 918 18.40 29.15 22.49
N THR A 919 19.27 30.06 22.90
CA THR A 919 20.07 30.86 21.96
C THR A 919 20.95 29.97 21.08
N GLY A 920 20.77 30.04 19.76
CA GLY A 920 21.57 29.30 18.79
C GLY A 920 21.10 27.87 18.50
N LEU A 921 20.00 27.41 19.12
CA LEU A 921 19.21 26.30 18.59
C LEU A 921 18.16 26.89 17.63
N THR A 922 18.16 26.43 16.39
CA THR A 922 17.13 26.81 15.39
C THR A 922 16.23 25.60 15.17
N PRO A 923 14.89 25.74 15.18
CA PRO A 923 14.01 24.65 14.79
C PRO A 923 14.21 24.28 13.31
N ARG A 924 13.84 23.05 12.96
CA ARG A 924 13.75 22.57 11.58
C ARG A 924 12.67 23.34 10.82
N TYR A 925 11.49 23.44 11.43
CA TYR A 925 10.40 24.28 10.95
C TYR A 925 9.81 25.09 12.12
N GLU A 926 9.62 26.39 11.89
CA GLU A 926 8.89 27.27 12.81
C GLU A 926 7.39 26.94 12.77
N ALA A 927 6.68 27.18 13.89
CA ALA A 927 5.23 26.97 13.97
C ALA A 927 4.49 27.72 12.85
N GLN A 928 3.62 26.99 12.15
CA GLN A 928 2.90 27.52 10.99
C GLN A 928 1.54 28.05 11.40
N THR A 929 1.30 29.33 11.12
CA THR A 929 -0.04 29.91 11.17
C THR A 929 -1.00 29.08 10.31
N GLU A 930 -2.21 28.83 10.81
CA GLU A 930 -3.26 28.08 10.11
C GLU A 930 -3.35 28.43 8.62
N LYS A 931 -3.38 27.38 7.79
CA LYS A 931 -3.50 27.45 6.34
C LYS A 931 -4.89 26.98 5.94
N THR A 932 -5.77 27.93 5.68
CA THR A 932 -7.16 27.68 5.30
C THR A 932 -7.27 27.00 3.94
N LEU A 933 -8.11 25.97 3.83
CA LEU A 933 -8.57 25.42 2.56
C LEU A 933 -9.71 26.28 2.00
N ALA A 934 -9.37 27.52 1.67
CA ALA A 934 -10.26 28.48 1.01
C ALA A 934 -9.49 29.34 0.00
N THR A 935 -10.17 29.78 -1.06
CA THR A 935 -9.56 30.67 -2.05
C THR A 935 -10.53 31.69 -2.64
N LYS A 936 -9.97 32.82 -3.06
CA LYS A 936 -10.70 33.93 -3.69
C LYS A 936 -10.44 33.97 -5.19
N VAL A 937 -11.52 34.10 -5.94
CA VAL A 937 -11.54 34.32 -7.40
C VAL A 937 -12.09 35.73 -7.67
N GLN A 938 -11.39 36.50 -8.50
CA GLN A 938 -11.76 37.86 -8.90
C GLN A 938 -11.20 38.14 -10.31
N ASN A 939 -11.75 39.12 -11.02
CA ASN A 939 -11.22 39.60 -12.30
C ASN A 939 -11.04 38.52 -13.40
N THR A 940 -11.97 37.57 -13.55
CA THR A 940 -11.83 36.50 -14.55
C THR A 940 -12.17 36.92 -15.99
N ASP A 941 -12.48 38.20 -16.23
CA ASP A 941 -13.00 38.75 -17.49
C ASP A 941 -14.23 38.00 -18.05
N GLY A 942 -15.03 37.36 -17.19
CA GLY A 942 -16.14 36.50 -17.63
C GLY A 942 -15.68 35.20 -18.30
N LYS A 943 -14.54 34.64 -17.85
CA LYS A 943 -14.05 33.30 -18.19
C LYS A 943 -14.13 32.39 -16.96
N TRP A 944 -14.18 31.08 -17.20
CA TRP A 944 -14.03 30.07 -16.16
C TRP A 944 -12.59 30.03 -15.65
N VAL A 945 -12.43 30.03 -14.33
CA VAL A 945 -11.21 29.69 -13.58
C VAL A 945 -11.47 28.36 -12.89
N THR A 946 -10.58 27.38 -13.00
CA THR A 946 -10.69 26.14 -12.21
C THR A 946 -10.04 26.34 -10.86
N VAL A 947 -10.79 26.13 -9.78
CA VAL A 947 -10.32 26.03 -8.40
C VAL A 947 -10.23 24.55 -8.04
N THR A 948 -9.09 24.11 -7.53
CA THR A 948 -8.92 22.71 -7.10
C THR A 948 -8.20 22.63 -5.75
N PHE A 949 -8.73 21.81 -4.85
CA PHE A 949 -8.07 21.35 -3.64
C PHE A 949 -7.56 19.93 -3.89
N TYR A 950 -6.25 19.74 -3.75
CA TYR A 950 -5.59 18.44 -3.77
C TYR A 950 -5.22 18.09 -2.34
N ILE A 951 -5.78 17.00 -1.83
CA ILE A 951 -5.75 16.66 -0.40
C ILE A 951 -5.15 15.27 -0.25
N HIS A 952 -4.12 15.15 0.59
CA HIS A 952 -3.67 13.88 1.17
C HIS A 952 -4.02 13.90 2.66
N THR A 953 -4.85 12.96 3.11
CA THR A 953 -5.23 12.81 4.52
C THR A 953 -4.18 11.98 5.26
N GLY A 954 -3.92 12.30 6.53
CA GLY A 954 -3.17 11.43 7.43
C GLY A 954 -4.06 10.34 8.03
N ASN A 955 -3.68 9.85 9.21
CA ASN A 955 -4.45 8.84 9.96
C ASN A 955 -5.85 9.29 10.42
N VAL A 956 -6.21 10.58 10.26
CA VAL A 956 -7.52 11.13 10.60
C VAL A 956 -8.30 11.51 9.34
N ALA A 957 -9.48 10.93 9.17
CA ALA A 957 -10.44 11.28 8.11
C ALA A 957 -10.89 12.75 8.25
N LYS A 958 -11.23 13.40 7.12
CA LYS A 958 -11.60 14.83 7.10
C LYS A 958 -13.06 15.01 6.69
N ASN A 959 -13.90 15.43 7.64
CA ASN A 959 -15.28 15.79 7.37
C ASN A 959 -15.36 17.26 6.94
N TYR A 960 -15.93 17.51 5.76
CA TYR A 960 -16.01 18.85 5.20
C TYR A 960 -17.33 19.09 4.46
N ARG A 961 -17.73 20.36 4.30
CA ARG A 961 -18.69 20.75 3.26
C ARG A 961 -18.08 21.75 2.30
N LEU A 962 -18.38 21.61 1.02
CA LEU A 962 -18.05 22.61 0.02
C LEU A 962 -19.03 23.80 0.13
N GLU A 963 -18.51 25.01 0.31
CA GLU A 963 -19.29 26.25 0.20
C GLU A 963 -18.79 27.11 -0.96
N VAL A 964 -19.74 27.69 -1.71
CA VAL A 964 -19.46 28.61 -2.82
C VAL A 964 -20.21 29.93 -2.65
N TRP A 965 -19.50 31.05 -2.77
CA TRP A 965 -19.98 32.37 -2.37
C TRP A 965 -19.77 33.42 -3.44
N SER A 966 -20.81 34.21 -3.72
CA SER A 966 -20.66 35.53 -4.34
C SER A 966 -20.50 36.57 -3.25
N GLY A 967 -19.31 37.15 -3.12
CA GLY A 967 -18.92 37.91 -1.94
C GLY A 967 -18.18 37.06 -0.89
N THR A 968 -18.05 37.56 0.34
CA THR A 968 -17.51 36.76 1.46
C THR A 968 -18.61 36.15 2.32
N ARG A 969 -18.30 35.01 2.93
CA ARG A 969 -19.10 34.31 3.93
C ARG A 969 -19.60 35.21 5.08
N GLU A 970 -18.75 36.13 5.54
CA GLU A 970 -19.05 37.10 6.61
C GLU A 970 -19.84 38.34 6.16
N GLY A 971 -20.41 38.36 4.95
CA GLY A 971 -21.33 39.41 4.50
C GLY A 971 -20.70 40.60 3.79
N TYR A 972 -19.40 40.55 3.43
CA TYR A 972 -18.70 41.67 2.79
C TYR A 972 -18.55 41.49 1.25
N ALA A 973 -18.92 42.56 0.52
CA ALA A 973 -18.72 42.82 -0.91
C ALA A 973 -19.43 41.88 -1.93
N ASN A 974 -19.76 42.43 -3.12
CA ASN A 974 -20.15 41.80 -4.40
C ASN A 974 -21.05 42.69 -5.31
N PRO A 975 -20.73 43.98 -5.48
CA PRO A 975 -20.70 44.52 -6.85
C PRO A 975 -19.32 45.13 -7.18
N ALA A 976 -18.92 45.26 -8.45
CA ALA A 976 -19.72 45.34 -9.69
C ALA A 976 -19.48 44.11 -10.60
N ASN A 977 -19.96 44.05 -11.86
CA ASN A 977 -21.40 44.00 -12.18
C ASN A 977 -22.03 42.61 -11.92
N SER A 978 -21.59 41.97 -10.83
CA SER A 978 -22.40 41.21 -9.87
C SER A 978 -23.21 40.00 -10.34
N PHE A 979 -22.75 39.27 -11.37
CA PHE A 979 -22.96 37.82 -11.41
C PHE A 979 -21.70 37.05 -10.97
N VAL A 980 -21.92 35.90 -10.34
CA VAL A 980 -20.95 34.83 -10.14
C VAL A 980 -21.62 33.52 -10.57
N MET A 981 -20.90 32.68 -11.29
CA MET A 981 -21.36 31.32 -11.62
C MET A 981 -20.35 30.30 -11.11
N PHE A 982 -20.87 29.19 -10.62
CA PHE A 982 -20.12 28.01 -10.27
C PHE A 982 -20.60 26.86 -11.15
N ASP A 983 -19.67 26.06 -11.63
CA ASP A 983 -19.97 24.80 -12.30
C ASP A 983 -19.00 23.75 -11.77
N ALA A 984 -19.35 22.49 -11.90
CA ALA A 984 -18.43 21.44 -11.52
C ALA A 984 -17.27 21.33 -12.52
N SER A 985 -16.11 20.90 -12.04
CA SER A 985 -15.05 20.33 -12.89
C SER A 985 -14.98 18.84 -12.61
N GLY A 986 -14.89 18.02 -13.66
CA GLY A 986 -14.65 16.59 -13.51
C GLY A 986 -13.41 16.35 -12.66
N ALA A 987 -13.55 15.54 -11.62
CA ALA A 987 -12.44 15.21 -10.74
C ALA A 987 -11.45 14.30 -11.51
N THR A 988 -10.16 14.62 -11.43
CA THR A 988 -9.12 13.67 -11.81
C THR A 988 -8.77 12.82 -10.60
N THR A 989 -8.74 11.50 -10.75
CA THR A 989 -8.22 10.56 -9.75
C THR A 989 -6.86 11.05 -9.24
N LEU A 990 -6.74 11.16 -7.92
CA LEU A 990 -5.50 11.57 -7.26
C LEU A 990 -4.84 10.34 -6.63
N THR A 991 -3.52 10.29 -6.69
CA THR A 991 -2.66 9.23 -6.16
C THR A 991 -1.39 9.86 -5.60
N ALA A 992 -0.64 9.14 -4.77
CA ALA A 992 0.65 9.61 -4.25
C ALA A 992 1.59 10.14 -5.35
N GLU A 993 1.76 9.38 -6.43
CA GLU A 993 2.62 9.77 -7.55
C GLU A 993 2.11 11.02 -8.29
N THR A 994 0.80 11.16 -8.49
CA THR A 994 0.22 12.30 -9.21
C THR A 994 0.18 13.55 -8.34
N PHE A 995 -0.15 13.43 -7.06
CA PHE A 995 -0.04 14.50 -6.07
C PHE A 995 1.38 15.05 -6.01
N LYS A 996 2.38 14.18 -5.78
CA LYS A 996 3.79 14.57 -5.75
C LYS A 996 4.25 15.23 -7.06
N SER A 997 3.87 14.66 -8.21
CA SER A 997 4.24 15.21 -9.52
C SER A 997 3.64 16.59 -9.78
N LEU A 998 2.40 16.82 -9.33
CA LEU A 998 1.75 18.13 -9.43
C LEU A 998 2.38 19.14 -8.47
N VAL A 999 2.79 18.71 -7.27
CA VAL A 999 3.52 19.55 -6.32
C VAL A 999 4.87 19.99 -6.89
N ASP A 1000 5.71 19.03 -7.31
CA ASP A 1000 7.05 19.28 -7.86
C ASP A 1000 6.99 20.22 -9.09
N LEU A 1001 6.03 20.00 -10.00
CA LEU A 1001 5.83 20.83 -11.20
C LEU A 1001 5.32 22.24 -10.86
N SER A 1002 4.51 22.40 -9.83
CA SER A 1002 4.00 23.69 -9.39
C SER A 1002 5.12 24.51 -8.74
N LYS A 1003 5.96 23.89 -7.91
CA LYS A 1003 7.18 24.50 -7.35
C LYS A 1003 8.14 24.98 -8.44
N GLU A 1004 8.46 24.14 -9.43
CA GLU A 1004 9.36 24.51 -10.54
C GLU A 1004 8.88 25.80 -11.25
N ARG A 1005 7.57 26.02 -11.34
CA ARG A 1005 6.98 27.22 -11.98
C ARG A 1005 6.94 28.43 -11.07
N ILE A 1006 6.74 28.25 -9.76
CA ILE A 1006 6.79 29.33 -8.76
C ILE A 1006 8.21 29.90 -8.68
N ASP A 1007 9.22 29.03 -8.72
CA ASP A 1007 10.63 29.39 -8.53
C ASP A 1007 11.35 29.84 -9.85
N ASP A 1008 10.73 29.73 -11.03
CA ASP A 1008 11.32 30.18 -12.32
C ASP A 1008 11.12 31.69 -12.55
N GLU A 1009 12.09 32.49 -12.08
CA GLU A 1009 12.21 33.93 -12.33
C GLU A 1009 12.02 34.36 -13.81
N THR A 1010 12.19 33.45 -14.78
CA THR A 1010 12.05 33.76 -16.22
C THR A 1010 10.61 33.70 -16.74
N LEU A 1011 9.67 33.17 -15.95
CA LEU A 1011 8.24 33.19 -16.25
C LEU A 1011 7.57 34.50 -15.82
N GLY A 1012 8.06 35.13 -14.75
CA GLY A 1012 7.51 36.40 -14.22
C GLY A 1012 6.09 36.24 -13.66
N ASP A 1013 5.32 37.33 -13.64
CA ASP A 1013 3.96 37.42 -13.04
C ASP A 1013 2.89 36.48 -13.66
N ASP A 1014 3.25 35.63 -14.64
CA ASP A 1014 2.38 34.61 -15.25
C ASP A 1014 2.00 33.49 -14.24
N TYR A 1015 2.82 33.25 -13.22
CA TYR A 1015 2.59 32.27 -12.15
C TYR A 1015 2.84 32.91 -10.78
N ASN A 1016 2.07 32.49 -9.76
CA ASN A 1016 2.26 32.94 -8.39
C ASN A 1016 1.90 31.81 -7.42
N GLY A 1017 2.53 31.80 -6.24
CA GLY A 1017 2.29 30.76 -5.24
C GLY A 1017 3.27 30.83 -4.09
N ASN A 1018 3.02 30.01 -3.08
CA ASN A 1018 3.92 29.80 -1.95
C ASN A 1018 3.72 28.38 -1.40
N TYR A 1019 4.78 27.79 -0.86
CA TYR A 1019 4.74 26.47 -0.24
C TYR A 1019 5.35 26.48 1.15
N VAL A 1020 4.93 25.51 1.95
CA VAL A 1020 5.41 25.20 3.29
C VAL A 1020 5.84 23.74 3.28
N GLU A 1021 7.09 23.49 3.65
CA GLU A 1021 7.60 22.13 3.84
C GLU A 1021 7.29 21.67 5.27
N GLY A 1022 7.10 20.37 5.45
CA GLY A 1022 6.81 19.73 6.73
C GLY A 1022 7.41 18.33 6.80
N VAL A 1023 7.31 17.73 7.98
CA VAL A 1023 7.72 16.35 8.30
C VAL A 1023 7.01 15.97 9.59
N TYR A 1024 6.55 14.73 9.70
CA TYR A 1024 6.03 14.24 10.97
C TYR A 1024 7.17 13.96 11.95
N SER A 1025 6.96 14.23 13.24
CA SER A 1025 7.84 13.78 14.32
C SER A 1025 7.00 13.51 15.55
N PHE A 1026 7.13 12.31 16.11
CA PHE A 1026 6.39 11.86 17.28
C PHE A 1026 6.73 12.70 18.52
N TYR A 1027 8.02 13.02 18.71
CA TYR A 1027 8.52 13.84 19.82
C TYR A 1027 8.01 15.30 19.81
N ASP A 1028 7.58 15.83 18.66
CA ASP A 1028 6.99 17.16 18.52
C ASP A 1028 5.45 17.13 18.45
N ALA A 1029 4.83 15.95 18.47
CA ALA A 1029 3.39 15.80 18.28
C ALA A 1029 2.61 16.29 19.52
N LYS A 1030 1.46 16.92 19.29
CA LYS A 1030 0.65 17.58 20.36
C LYS A 1030 -0.15 16.59 21.22
N ASP A 1031 -0.35 15.39 20.70
CA ASP A 1031 -1.00 14.20 21.26
C ASP A 1031 -0.01 13.27 21.98
N PHE A 1032 1.30 13.49 21.82
CA PHE A 1032 2.36 12.75 22.50
C PHE A 1032 2.68 13.32 23.89
N LEU A 1033 2.66 12.44 24.89
CA LEU A 1033 3.24 12.69 26.21
C LEU A 1033 4.57 11.95 26.33
N ARG A 1034 5.63 12.66 26.76
CA ARG A 1034 6.94 12.07 27.02
C ARG A 1034 6.85 10.88 28.02
N TYR A 1035 7.53 9.79 27.72
CA TYR A 1035 7.76 8.71 28.67
C TYR A 1035 8.62 9.18 29.86
N ASP A 1036 8.37 8.66 31.06
CA ASP A 1036 9.15 8.97 32.27
C ASP A 1036 9.18 7.78 33.24
N SER A 1037 10.31 7.07 33.24
CA SER A 1037 10.60 5.91 34.12
C SER A 1037 10.50 6.19 35.62
N THR A 1038 10.42 7.45 36.07
CA THR A 1038 10.26 7.78 37.50
C THR A 1038 8.81 7.81 37.98
N ILE A 1039 7.87 7.82 37.04
CA ILE A 1039 6.43 7.69 37.27
C ILE A 1039 5.84 6.41 36.67
N ASP A 1040 6.67 5.62 35.97
CA ASP A 1040 6.38 4.24 35.59
C ASP A 1040 6.26 3.36 36.84
N LYS A 1041 5.04 3.23 37.37
CA LYS A 1041 4.77 2.48 38.61
C LYS A 1041 4.60 0.99 38.39
N ASN A 1042 4.26 0.62 37.15
CA ASN A 1042 3.94 -0.73 36.76
C ASN A 1042 5.18 -1.45 36.17
N GLU A 1043 6.30 -0.73 36.00
CA GLU A 1043 7.55 -1.19 35.36
C GLU A 1043 7.32 -1.70 33.93
N VAL A 1044 6.37 -1.05 33.25
CA VAL A 1044 5.87 -1.36 31.90
C VAL A 1044 6.90 -0.99 30.83
N GLY A 1045 7.69 0.06 31.05
CA GLY A 1045 8.71 0.52 30.12
C GLY A 1045 8.20 1.54 29.10
N ASN A 1046 9.01 1.81 28.08
CA ASN A 1046 8.67 2.71 26.99
C ASN A 1046 8.30 1.90 25.74
N SER A 1047 7.01 1.68 25.53
CA SER A 1047 6.44 0.99 24.36
C SER A 1047 6.49 1.81 23.06
N TYR A 1048 7.49 2.69 22.93
CA TYR A 1048 7.84 3.39 21.70
C TYR A 1048 9.37 3.38 21.51
N GLU A 1049 10.07 2.37 22.02
CA GLU A 1049 11.52 2.19 21.88
C GLU A 1049 11.92 1.91 20.43
N ASN A 1050 11.05 1.31 19.62
CA ASN A 1050 11.30 1.13 18.18
C ASN A 1050 10.93 2.35 17.31
N TYR A 1051 10.59 3.51 17.88
CA TYR A 1051 10.34 4.72 17.08
C TYR A 1051 11.63 5.27 16.45
N VAL A 1052 11.71 5.19 15.12
CA VAL A 1052 12.87 5.66 14.34
C VAL A 1052 12.53 6.93 13.55
N SER A 1053 13.09 8.08 13.95
CA SER A 1053 12.76 9.36 13.32
C SER A 1053 13.17 9.47 11.85
N SER A 1054 14.16 8.71 11.38
CA SER A 1054 14.61 8.74 9.97
C SER A 1054 13.65 8.05 8.98
N VAL A 1055 12.63 7.33 9.45
CA VAL A 1055 11.62 6.68 8.58
C VAL A 1055 10.66 7.70 7.93
N TYR A 1056 10.47 8.86 8.55
CA TYR A 1056 9.49 9.85 8.10
C TYR A 1056 10.12 10.89 7.15
N GLU A 1057 9.74 10.83 5.87
CA GLU A 1057 10.25 11.75 4.84
C GLU A 1057 9.64 13.17 4.94
N ALA A 1058 10.43 14.17 4.57
CA ALA A 1058 9.94 15.54 4.46
C ALA A 1058 9.26 15.81 3.11
N GLY A 1059 8.16 16.56 3.14
CA GLY A 1059 7.36 16.89 1.97
C GLY A 1059 6.70 18.26 2.07
N THR A 1060 5.77 18.55 1.17
CA THR A 1060 5.07 19.84 1.10
C THR A 1060 3.71 19.77 1.76
N ALA A 1061 3.66 20.22 3.01
CA ALA A 1061 2.46 20.12 3.84
C ALA A 1061 1.35 21.09 3.41
N TYR A 1062 1.70 22.25 2.83
CA TYR A 1062 0.72 23.15 2.22
C TYR A 1062 1.33 23.97 1.07
N MET A 1063 0.58 24.16 -0.01
CA MET A 1063 0.98 25.08 -1.10
C MET A 1063 -0.22 25.74 -1.77
N THR A 1064 -0.09 27.04 -2.06
CA THR A 1064 -0.97 27.74 -3.02
C THR A 1064 -0.26 27.88 -4.37
N TYR A 1065 -1.01 27.74 -5.46
CA TYR A 1065 -0.52 27.90 -6.83
C TYR A 1065 -1.59 28.56 -7.71
N GLU A 1066 -1.21 29.56 -8.48
CA GLU A 1066 -2.06 30.28 -9.44
C GLU A 1066 -1.37 30.38 -10.81
N ASP A 1067 -2.05 29.88 -11.84
CA ASP A 1067 -1.64 29.93 -13.25
C ASP A 1067 -2.52 30.95 -13.97
N ASN A 1068 -2.02 32.18 -14.13
CA ASN A 1068 -2.75 33.27 -14.78
C ASN A 1068 -2.96 33.03 -16.29
N VAL A 1069 -2.27 32.04 -16.88
CA VAL A 1069 -2.32 31.71 -18.31
C VAL A 1069 -3.34 30.62 -18.61
N GLN A 1070 -3.44 29.59 -17.75
CA GLN A 1070 -4.45 28.53 -17.84
C GLN A 1070 -5.73 28.84 -17.05
N LEU A 1071 -5.75 29.90 -16.24
CA LEU A 1071 -6.85 30.24 -15.33
C LEU A 1071 -7.11 29.11 -14.31
N ILE A 1072 -6.05 28.69 -13.62
CA ILE A 1072 -6.11 27.65 -12.58
C ILE A 1072 -5.66 28.25 -11.24
N LYS A 1073 -6.38 27.92 -10.18
CA LYS A 1073 -5.97 28.10 -8.78
C LYS A 1073 -5.98 26.73 -8.11
N ALA A 1074 -4.89 26.36 -7.48
CA ALA A 1074 -4.75 25.11 -6.74
C ALA A 1074 -4.32 25.38 -5.30
N ILE A 1075 -4.86 24.60 -4.37
CA ILE A 1075 -4.36 24.44 -3.01
C ILE A 1075 -3.98 22.97 -2.87
N PHE A 1076 -2.74 22.71 -2.45
CA PHE A 1076 -2.27 21.39 -2.07
C PHE A 1076 -2.14 21.36 -0.55
N VAL A 1077 -2.56 20.27 0.06
CA VAL A 1077 -2.41 20.02 1.49
C VAL A 1077 -2.07 18.55 1.73
N ASP A 1078 -1.14 18.33 2.65
CA ASP A 1078 -0.67 17.01 3.03
C ASP A 1078 -0.70 16.89 4.56
N PHE A 1079 -1.83 16.39 5.07
CA PHE A 1079 -2.06 16.21 6.51
C PHE A 1079 -1.19 15.08 7.10
N ASN A 1080 -0.76 14.12 6.27
CA ASN A 1080 0.12 13.01 6.64
C ASN A 1080 1.50 13.48 7.13
N LEU A 1081 1.90 14.73 6.86
CA LEU A 1081 3.12 15.37 7.40
C LEU A 1081 2.93 16.01 8.79
N SER A 1082 1.73 15.90 9.37
CA SER A 1082 1.36 16.42 10.70
C SER A 1082 0.52 15.43 11.53
N GLU A 1083 -0.04 14.39 10.90
CA GLU A 1083 -1.00 13.45 11.48
C GLU A 1083 -0.59 12.03 11.06
N GLN A 1084 -0.13 11.24 12.03
CA GLN A 1084 0.32 9.85 11.87
C GLN A 1084 -0.08 9.05 13.11
N THR A 1085 -0.25 7.75 12.95
CA THR A 1085 -0.22 6.82 14.08
C THR A 1085 1.22 6.33 14.23
N VAL A 1086 1.74 6.35 15.46
CA VAL A 1086 2.88 5.54 15.85
C VAL A 1086 2.29 4.42 16.67
N GLU A 1087 2.37 3.19 16.15
CA GLU A 1087 1.94 2.01 16.90
C GLU A 1087 2.87 1.79 18.08
N ALA A 1088 2.30 1.33 19.19
CA ALA A 1088 3.07 0.93 20.35
C ALA A 1088 3.76 -0.41 20.10
N ASP A 1089 4.94 -0.55 20.67
CA ASP A 1089 5.63 -1.84 20.80
C ASP A 1089 4.75 -2.77 21.64
N VAL A 1090 4.44 -3.95 21.09
CA VAL A 1090 3.42 -4.85 21.66
C VAL A 1090 3.89 -5.40 23.02
N GLU A 1091 3.24 -4.94 24.08
CA GLU A 1091 3.47 -5.40 25.44
C GLU A 1091 2.70 -6.70 25.75
N GLU A 1092 3.33 -7.59 26.52
CA GLU A 1092 2.68 -8.79 27.06
C GLU A 1092 1.95 -8.45 28.37
N GLU A 1093 0.72 -7.92 28.31
CA GLU A 1093 -0.08 -7.66 29.52
C GLU A 1093 -0.71 -8.94 30.12
N ASP A 1094 -0.51 -9.12 31.43
CA ASP A 1094 -1.21 -10.11 32.27
C ASP A 1094 -2.67 -9.68 32.51
N VAL A 1095 -3.65 -10.51 32.15
CA VAL A 1095 -5.07 -10.25 32.41
C VAL A 1095 -5.64 -11.14 33.52
N GLU A 1096 -6.11 -10.53 34.62
CA GLU A 1096 -7.06 -11.13 35.56
C GLU A 1096 -8.50 -10.95 35.04
N ASP A 1097 -9.38 -11.94 35.27
CA ASP A 1097 -10.73 -12.00 34.68
C ASP A 1097 -11.71 -10.93 35.21
N GLU A 1098 -12.37 -10.16 34.32
CA GLU A 1098 -13.81 -9.85 34.43
C GLU A 1098 -14.49 -9.90 33.03
N GLU A 1099 -15.66 -10.54 32.95
CA GLU A 1099 -16.40 -10.79 31.71
C GLU A 1099 -17.33 -9.61 31.31
N GLU A 1100 -17.28 -9.13 30.06
CA GLU A 1100 -18.51 -8.78 29.29
C GLU A 1100 -18.26 -8.75 27.77
N GLU A 1101 -19.18 -9.31 26.97
CA GLU A 1101 -19.06 -9.44 25.51
C GLU A 1101 -19.48 -8.16 24.76
N THR A 1102 -18.61 -7.63 23.89
CA THR A 1102 -19.01 -7.07 22.57
C THR A 1102 -17.88 -7.19 21.55
N THR A 1103 -18.05 -8.04 20.53
CA THR A 1103 -17.06 -8.21 19.45
C THR A 1103 -17.25 -7.20 18.31
N THR A 1104 -16.45 -6.14 18.30
CA THR A 1104 -16.19 -5.31 17.10
C THR A 1104 -14.70 -4.98 17.01
N THR A 1105 -13.92 -5.88 16.43
CA THR A 1105 -12.48 -5.67 16.18
C THR A 1105 -12.24 -5.29 14.72
N SER A 1106 -11.70 -4.11 14.50
CA SER A 1106 -11.24 -3.63 13.20
C SER A 1106 -9.76 -3.95 13.02
N GLU A 1107 -9.43 -4.92 12.19
CA GLU A 1107 -8.04 -5.20 11.79
C GLU A 1107 -7.76 -4.64 10.38
N THR A 1108 -7.52 -3.34 10.30
CA THR A 1108 -7.13 -2.66 9.05
C THR A 1108 -5.62 -2.77 8.85
N ASN A 1109 -5.15 -3.95 8.45
CA ASN A 1109 -3.72 -4.27 8.35
C ASN A 1109 -2.98 -3.48 7.25
N MET A 1110 -1.82 -2.92 7.61
CA MET A 1110 -0.97 -2.00 6.83
C MET A 1110 -0.21 -2.62 5.62
N TRP A 1111 -0.83 -3.54 4.87
CA TRP A 1111 -0.19 -4.23 3.73
C TRP A 1111 -0.58 -3.69 2.34
N LEU A 1112 -1.34 -2.59 2.26
CA LEU A 1112 -1.89 -2.02 1.02
C LEU A 1112 -0.99 -0.95 0.33
N LEU A 1113 0.33 -1.15 0.32
CA LEU A 1113 1.24 -0.36 -0.50
C LEU A 1113 2.09 -1.27 -1.40
N ILE A 1114 2.37 -0.77 -2.62
CA ILE A 1114 3.10 -1.44 -3.72
C ILE A 1114 2.21 -2.36 -4.61
N SER A 1115 1.50 -1.77 -5.58
CA SER A 1115 1.25 -2.41 -6.91
C SER A 1115 0.56 -1.50 -7.96
N SER A 1116 1.13 -0.33 -8.31
CA SER A 1116 0.62 0.48 -9.46
C SER A 1116 1.67 1.19 -10.34
N ILE A 1117 2.95 0.85 -10.21
CA ILE A 1117 4.09 1.64 -10.76
C ILE A 1117 4.15 1.66 -12.30
N VAL A 1118 3.56 0.69 -13.01
CA VAL A 1118 3.78 0.54 -14.48
C VAL A 1118 2.89 1.46 -15.33
N ILE A 1119 1.62 1.65 -14.96
CA ILE A 1119 0.67 2.47 -15.75
C ILE A 1119 0.90 3.97 -15.52
N ALA A 1120 1.23 4.37 -14.29
CA ALA A 1120 1.50 5.76 -13.94
C ALA A 1120 2.71 6.32 -14.71
N VAL A 1121 3.80 5.55 -14.87
CA VAL A 1121 4.99 5.95 -15.63
C VAL A 1121 4.69 6.21 -17.12
N VAL A 1122 3.80 5.44 -17.74
CA VAL A 1122 3.42 5.65 -19.16
C VAL A 1122 2.58 6.91 -19.34
N LEU A 1123 1.64 7.18 -18.42
CA LEU A 1123 0.86 8.42 -18.42
C LEU A 1123 1.71 9.66 -18.09
N LEU A 1124 2.66 9.54 -17.14
CA LEU A 1124 3.69 10.54 -16.87
C LEU A 1124 4.50 10.86 -18.13
N LEU A 1125 4.99 9.85 -18.84
CA LEU A 1125 5.72 10.04 -20.10
C LEU A 1125 4.84 10.66 -21.19
N ALA A 1126 3.54 10.34 -21.27
CA ALA A 1126 2.61 10.95 -22.22
C ALA A 1126 2.39 12.45 -21.92
N VAL A 1127 2.08 12.80 -20.67
CA VAL A 1127 1.83 14.19 -20.24
C VAL A 1127 3.11 15.02 -20.33
N VAL A 1128 4.22 14.53 -19.79
CA VAL A 1128 5.54 15.19 -19.88
C VAL A 1128 5.97 15.34 -21.35
N SER A 1129 5.78 14.33 -22.21
CA SER A 1129 6.17 14.45 -23.62
C SER A 1129 5.27 15.42 -24.40
N ILE A 1130 3.98 15.52 -24.13
CA ILE A 1130 3.07 16.52 -24.73
C ILE A 1130 3.49 17.94 -24.31
N ILE A 1131 3.82 18.13 -23.04
CA ILE A 1131 4.29 19.41 -22.47
C ILE A 1131 5.66 19.78 -23.06
N VAL A 1132 6.66 18.90 -23.00
CA VAL A 1132 8.01 19.10 -23.55
C VAL A 1132 7.95 19.36 -25.07
N ARG A 1133 7.09 18.67 -25.82
CA ARG A 1133 6.92 18.88 -27.27
C ARG A 1133 6.34 20.27 -27.58
N LYS A 1134 5.38 20.77 -26.77
CA LYS A 1134 4.90 22.16 -26.84
C LYS A 1134 6.01 23.16 -26.49
N PHE A 1135 6.84 22.91 -25.47
CA PHE A 1135 7.99 23.76 -25.14
C PHE A 1135 9.04 23.80 -26.26
N VAL A 1136 9.42 22.65 -26.83
CA VAL A 1136 10.36 22.56 -27.95
C VAL A 1136 9.83 23.29 -29.19
N GLU A 1137 8.52 23.22 -29.48
CA GLU A 1137 7.91 24.02 -30.53
C GLU A 1137 7.90 25.54 -30.23
N LYS A 1138 7.54 25.96 -29.01
CA LYS A 1138 7.53 27.37 -28.60
C LYS A 1138 8.96 27.96 -28.65
N ALA A 1139 9.97 27.20 -28.22
CA ALA A 1139 11.39 27.55 -28.32
C ALA A 1139 11.88 27.62 -29.78
N ARG A 1140 11.53 26.63 -30.63
CA ARG A 1140 11.84 26.67 -32.08
C ARG A 1140 11.17 27.86 -32.77
N ARG A 1141 9.92 28.21 -32.41
CA ARG A 1141 9.21 29.40 -32.91
C ARG A 1141 9.84 30.72 -32.43
N LYS A 1142 10.30 30.83 -31.17
CA LYS A 1142 11.11 31.97 -30.67
C LYS A 1142 12.43 32.10 -31.46
N LYS A 1143 13.15 30.99 -31.69
CA LYS A 1143 14.41 30.97 -32.46
C LYS A 1143 14.20 31.36 -33.94
N ALA A 1144 13.12 30.87 -34.57
CA ALA A 1144 12.73 31.24 -35.92
C ALA A 1144 12.37 32.74 -36.04
N ARG A 1145 11.56 33.30 -35.11
CA ARG A 1145 11.29 34.74 -35.06
C ARG A 1145 12.55 35.57 -34.88
N SER A 1146 13.50 35.14 -34.04
CA SER A 1146 14.79 35.83 -33.87
C SER A 1146 15.67 35.83 -35.14
N THR A 1147 15.52 34.82 -36.00
CA THR A 1147 16.26 34.71 -37.26
C THR A 1147 15.62 35.56 -38.36
N VAL A 1148 14.28 35.64 -38.39
CA VAL A 1148 13.53 36.49 -39.35
C VAL A 1148 13.71 37.99 -39.03
N VAL A 1149 13.76 38.38 -37.75
CA VAL A 1149 14.01 39.79 -37.36
C VAL A 1149 15.45 40.24 -37.69
N LYS A 1150 16.41 39.31 -37.82
CA LYS A 1150 17.79 39.62 -38.23
C LYS A 1150 18.00 39.78 -39.75
N SER A 1151 17.02 39.48 -40.61
CA SER A 1151 17.20 39.57 -42.08
C SER A 1151 16.61 40.84 -42.73
N SER A 1152 15.81 41.64 -42.00
CA SER A 1152 15.06 42.77 -42.57
C SER A 1152 15.72 44.15 -42.45
N THR A 1153 16.84 44.29 -41.73
CA THR A 1153 17.48 45.60 -41.52
C THR A 1153 18.92 45.66 -42.08
N THR A 1154 19.11 46.61 -43.01
CA THR A 1154 20.39 47.15 -43.58
C THR A 1154 20.70 46.81 -45.04
N ARG A 1155 19.92 47.41 -45.97
CA ARG A 1155 20.42 47.78 -47.31
C ARG A 1155 20.60 49.30 -47.42
N LYS A 1156 21.75 49.84 -47.00
CA LYS A 1156 22.23 51.17 -47.43
C LYS A 1156 23.75 51.20 -47.68
N VAL A 1157 24.08 51.08 -48.97
CA VAL A 1157 25.12 51.81 -49.71
C VAL A 1157 26.23 52.48 -48.89
N LYS A 1158 27.48 52.07 -49.13
CA LYS A 1158 28.66 52.94 -49.02
C LYS A 1158 29.42 52.98 -50.34
N ALA A 1159 29.48 54.16 -50.96
CA ALA A 1159 30.27 54.40 -52.15
C ALA A 1159 31.75 54.66 -51.81
N LYS A 1160 32.63 54.27 -52.74
CA LYS A 1160 34.10 54.39 -52.66
C LYS A 1160 34.61 55.78 -52.27
N LYS A 1161 35.76 55.79 -51.57
CA LYS A 1161 36.94 56.49 -52.11
C LYS A 1161 38.25 55.84 -51.65
N GLN A 1162 39.16 55.65 -52.62
CA GLN A 1162 40.63 55.76 -52.56
C GLN A 1162 41.37 55.28 -51.30
N ASN A 1163 42.50 54.58 -51.33
CA ASN A 1163 43.39 54.00 -52.35
C ASN A 1163 44.60 53.50 -51.53
N VAL A 1164 45.30 52.44 -51.96
CA VAL A 1164 46.79 52.32 -51.99
C VAL A 1164 47.56 52.82 -50.73
N ASP A 1165 48.31 52.01 -49.98
CA ASP A 1165 49.37 51.13 -50.48
C ASP A 1165 49.95 50.12 -49.46
N LYS A 1166 50.69 49.12 -49.99
CA LYS A 1166 51.83 48.36 -49.42
C LYS A 1166 51.68 47.17 -48.45
N LYS A 1167 52.19 46.05 -48.99
CA LYS A 1167 52.75 44.81 -48.40
C LYS A 1167 51.76 43.77 -47.86
#